data_AF-A0A1Q3E7W4-F1
#
_entry.id   AF-A0A1Q3E7W4-F1
#
_cell.length_a   1.000
_cell.length_b   1.000
_cell.length_c   1.000
_cell.angle_alpha   90.00
_cell.angle_beta   90.00
_cell.angle_gamma   90.00
#
_symmetry.space_group_name_H-M   'P 1'
#
loop_
_entity.id
_entity.type
_entity.pdbx_description
1 polymer ?
#
loop_
_entity_poly.entity_id
_entity_poly.type
_entity_poly.pdbx_seq_one_letter_code
_entity_poly.pdbx_strand_id
1 'polypeptide(L)'
;MVERDLIDALCKMKGLKHFTWRHDAGPVLHEELWSTLKDLGVSSLRFIDRKACDFVGDSGYYRSIFESPTFWTFAKLTSLELETSFLAGLDAEDDMKYMPSLIKLLENNAETLEAFNLSFRDPDALVDVTSILSQVTFTRLREITFRRASCTPQSLSKFLSGHPSIVSLSLSPMMAGRRWEQLSVSADSLPNLMHLNCSPFHAGKILDGSESSPRPLFCLTGIDVRQTIKLSDYFDVDKQDAYADDEEIAEIDTYEAEQLITAPWKDELFSKLKSSKQITHVALNETDGPKDLEVLAELMPQIRWIDVGTKRKDAAASKESWFKYLSKLTELRTLHMRGTGLYLNYLPGQEKLGTEIENDIRALAQSCPKIVAYEDYDDSVIITLFKIVPTTQQYDWGKVGSKSIVAQLAASSDVNPDFAFDESKPYAELWMGTHPTSPSHLPSPSSSTLSAHLKSHPSLIGNFVAEKFPNAKEGNLPFLFKVLSIEKALSIQTHPDKRTAETLHAQLPHIYKDDNHKPELAIALTPFRALCGFQPLSAIAKHLFITPELSALVPKTITENFLSISSGSDSSSPEAKAALKDLFSALMTAEQTLVRGQLDALVHRYRSPTPEDGSIEELVLRLNSQFPGDIGVFCAFILNYITLLPGEAIFLGAGEPHAYVSGDIIECMANSDNVIRAGLTPKLRDIPNLVAGLTYVPAEAARHRVQPSAFPPSATSSASTLYDPPIPEFSVVGVKVQSQLKESHPPLKGPSLTVVTEGKGVVSWNKGQDTLQIGKGDVFFVGAETGIQYEGQDLVLYRAFVEA
;
A
#
# COMPACT_ATOMS: atom_id res chain seq x y z
N MET A 1 21.68 -25.53 -23.13
CA MET A 1 20.24 -25.86 -23.24
C MET A 1 19.41 -24.85 -22.45
N VAL A 2 19.69 -24.64 -21.16
CA VAL A 2 18.96 -23.68 -20.29
C VAL A 2 18.95 -22.23 -20.79
N GLU A 3 20.03 -21.76 -21.42
CA GLU A 3 20.13 -20.37 -21.90
C GLU A 3 19.20 -20.03 -23.05
N ARG A 4 19.15 -20.87 -24.09
CA ARG A 4 18.28 -20.62 -25.25
C ARG A 4 16.82 -20.62 -24.82
N ASP A 5 16.45 -21.53 -23.92
CA ASP A 5 15.11 -21.57 -23.33
C ASP A 5 14.81 -20.31 -22.50
N LEU A 6 15.80 -19.78 -21.78
CA LEU A 6 15.69 -18.52 -21.05
C LEU A 6 15.53 -17.33 -22.02
N ILE A 7 16.33 -17.23 -23.07
CA ILE A 7 16.23 -16.17 -24.09
C ILE A 7 14.89 -16.24 -24.80
N ASP A 8 14.45 -17.43 -25.21
CA ASP A 8 13.15 -17.64 -25.84
C ASP A 8 11.98 -17.26 -24.91
N ALA A 9 12.15 -17.45 -23.60
CA ALA A 9 11.19 -16.99 -22.60
C ALA A 9 11.21 -15.45 -22.47
N LEU A 10 12.40 -14.85 -22.37
CA LEU A 10 12.58 -13.40 -22.25
C LEU A 10 12.04 -12.65 -23.47
N CYS A 11 12.29 -13.14 -24.69
CA CYS A 11 11.77 -12.57 -25.94
C CYS A 11 10.23 -12.51 -25.99
N LYS A 12 9.54 -13.33 -25.19
CA LYS A 12 8.06 -13.32 -25.08
C LYS A 12 7.56 -12.31 -24.04
N MET A 13 8.41 -11.80 -23.16
CA MET A 13 8.07 -10.86 -22.08
C MET A 13 8.07 -9.41 -22.58
N LYS A 14 7.09 -9.06 -23.44
CA LYS A 14 6.91 -7.68 -23.91
C LYS A 14 6.62 -6.76 -22.71
N GLY A 15 7.49 -5.76 -22.49
CA GLY A 15 7.36 -4.82 -21.38
C GLY A 15 8.21 -5.15 -20.15
N LEU A 16 9.14 -6.10 -20.23
CA LEU A 16 10.11 -6.35 -19.15
C LEU A 16 10.95 -5.09 -18.87
N LYS A 17 10.84 -4.53 -17.66
CA LYS A 17 11.58 -3.33 -17.23
C LYS A 17 12.62 -3.59 -16.15
N HIS A 18 12.41 -4.61 -15.33
CA HIS A 18 13.26 -4.98 -14.21
C HIS A 18 13.76 -6.41 -14.40
N PHE A 19 15.06 -6.62 -14.23
CA PHE A 19 15.66 -7.94 -14.30
C PHE A 19 16.63 -8.14 -13.13
N THR A 20 16.41 -9.21 -12.38
CA THR A 20 17.28 -9.60 -11.26
C THR A 20 17.93 -10.95 -11.56
N TRP A 21 19.25 -10.96 -11.55
CA TRP A 21 20.05 -12.18 -11.59
C TRP A 21 20.56 -12.51 -10.19
N ARG A 22 20.18 -13.67 -9.65
CA ARG A 22 20.65 -14.17 -8.34
C ARG A 22 21.08 -15.62 -8.51
N HIS A 23 22.37 -15.85 -8.70
CA HIS A 23 22.89 -17.18 -8.99
C HIS A 23 24.23 -17.42 -8.28
N ASP A 24 24.56 -18.69 -8.03
CA ASP A 24 25.81 -19.12 -7.38
C ASP A 24 27.02 -19.15 -8.34
N ALA A 25 26.78 -18.86 -9.62
CA ALA A 25 27.75 -18.79 -10.69
C ALA A 25 27.42 -17.60 -11.57
N GLY A 26 28.45 -16.83 -11.96
CA GLY A 26 28.33 -15.87 -13.04
C GLY A 26 27.80 -16.56 -14.31
N PRO A 27 27.01 -15.86 -15.13
CA PRO A 27 26.44 -16.45 -16.33
C PRO A 27 27.57 -16.84 -17.30
N VAL A 28 27.86 -18.14 -17.40
CA VAL A 28 28.60 -18.70 -18.55
C VAL A 28 27.61 -18.79 -19.70
N LEU A 29 27.28 -17.63 -20.26
CA LEU A 29 26.22 -17.50 -21.26
C LEU A 29 26.81 -16.89 -22.52
N HIS A 30 26.40 -17.41 -23.68
CA HIS A 30 26.72 -16.80 -24.95
C HIS A 30 26.16 -15.35 -24.96
N GLU A 31 26.77 -14.44 -25.73
CA GLU A 31 26.47 -12.99 -25.76
C GLU A 31 25.00 -12.57 -26.02
N GLU A 32 24.08 -13.52 -26.18
CA GLU A 32 22.69 -13.30 -26.59
C GLU A 32 21.78 -12.86 -25.43
N LEU A 33 22.08 -13.18 -24.16
CA LEU A 33 21.21 -12.81 -23.03
C LEU A 33 21.14 -11.28 -22.85
N TRP A 34 22.29 -10.62 -22.76
CA TRP A 34 22.35 -9.19 -22.44
C TRP A 34 21.84 -8.31 -23.57
N SER A 35 22.15 -8.72 -24.81
CA SER A 35 21.58 -8.10 -26.01
C SER A 35 20.06 -8.26 -26.02
N THR A 36 19.53 -9.44 -25.68
CA THR A 36 18.07 -9.65 -25.57
C THR A 36 17.43 -8.73 -24.53
N LEU A 37 17.97 -8.64 -23.31
CA LEU A 37 17.44 -7.77 -22.26
C LEU A 37 17.49 -6.28 -22.65
N LYS A 38 18.55 -5.88 -23.35
CA LYS A 38 18.67 -4.53 -23.92
C LYS A 38 17.61 -4.27 -24.99
N ASP A 39 17.39 -5.20 -25.91
CA ASP A 39 16.40 -5.08 -26.98
C ASP A 39 14.96 -5.03 -26.43
N LEU A 40 14.72 -5.71 -25.30
CA LEU A 40 13.46 -5.64 -24.55
C LEU A 40 13.26 -4.29 -23.82
N GLY A 41 14.30 -3.47 -23.72
CA GLY A 41 14.25 -2.17 -23.08
C GLY A 41 14.18 -2.25 -21.56
N VAL A 42 14.87 -3.22 -20.96
CA VAL A 42 15.08 -3.33 -19.51
C VAL A 42 15.84 -2.10 -19.02
N SER A 43 15.30 -1.43 -18.01
CA SER A 43 15.86 -0.19 -17.45
C SER A 43 16.36 -0.35 -16.02
N SER A 44 16.08 -1.47 -15.35
CA SER A 44 16.54 -1.73 -13.98
C SER A 44 17.18 -3.11 -13.91
N LEU A 45 18.44 -3.16 -13.50
CA LEU A 45 19.23 -4.37 -13.41
C LEU A 45 19.74 -4.58 -11.99
N ARG A 46 19.52 -5.77 -11.44
CA ARG A 46 20.09 -6.21 -10.18
C ARG A 46 20.87 -7.50 -10.37
N PHE A 47 22.13 -7.52 -9.95
CA PHE A 47 23.01 -8.67 -10.08
C PHE A 47 23.57 -9.05 -8.70
N ILE A 48 23.34 -10.29 -8.28
CA ILE A 48 23.82 -10.83 -7.02
C ILE A 48 24.59 -12.12 -7.29
N ASP A 49 25.90 -12.06 -7.14
CA ASP A 49 26.81 -13.20 -7.27
C ASP A 49 27.04 -13.87 -5.92
N ARG A 50 26.50 -15.07 -5.70
CA ARG A 50 26.40 -15.60 -4.33
C ARG A 50 27.66 -16.30 -3.82
N LYS A 51 28.67 -16.60 -4.65
CA LYS A 51 29.90 -17.30 -4.20
C LYS A 51 31.15 -16.43 -4.27
N ALA A 52 31.72 -16.17 -3.09
CA ALA A 52 33.12 -15.83 -2.91
C ALA A 52 33.96 -17.12 -2.93
N CYS A 53 35.21 -16.97 -3.32
CA CYS A 53 36.21 -17.99 -3.57
C CYS A 53 36.49 -18.87 -2.34
N ASP A 54 36.06 -20.14 -2.35
CA ASP A 54 36.54 -21.16 -1.39
C ASP A 54 36.73 -22.55 -2.03
N PHE A 55 36.55 -22.67 -3.35
CA PHE A 55 36.86 -23.90 -4.08
C PHE A 55 37.66 -23.57 -5.33
N VAL A 56 38.98 -23.46 -5.17
CA VAL A 56 39.93 -23.82 -6.23
C VAL A 56 39.91 -25.35 -6.32
N GLY A 57 38.79 -25.89 -6.81
CA GLY A 57 38.73 -27.26 -7.30
C GLY A 57 38.98 -27.22 -8.80
N ASP A 58 39.80 -28.15 -9.28
CA ASP A 58 40.30 -28.37 -10.67
C ASP A 58 39.26 -28.38 -11.82
N SER A 59 38.02 -27.94 -11.62
CA SER A 59 36.97 -27.84 -12.65
C SER A 59 36.66 -26.39 -13.04
N GLY A 60 37.52 -25.80 -13.88
CA GLY A 60 37.43 -24.41 -14.35
C GLY A 60 36.21 -24.03 -15.20
N TYR A 61 35.05 -23.74 -14.56
CA TYR A 61 33.85 -23.26 -15.26
C TYR A 61 33.02 -22.20 -14.52
N TYR A 62 33.64 -21.25 -13.81
CA TYR A 62 32.94 -20.04 -13.34
C TYR A 62 33.49 -18.81 -14.08
N ARG A 63 32.72 -18.28 -15.05
CA ARG A 63 33.05 -17.01 -15.75
C ARG A 63 32.24 -15.87 -15.17
N SER A 64 32.87 -14.72 -15.01
CA SER A 64 32.22 -13.52 -14.47
C SER A 64 31.26 -12.89 -15.48
N ILE A 65 30.19 -12.23 -15.01
CA ILE A 65 29.36 -11.35 -15.86
C ILE A 65 30.20 -10.28 -16.57
N PHE A 66 31.29 -9.86 -15.94
CA PHE A 66 32.19 -8.83 -16.44
C PHE A 66 32.99 -9.26 -17.68
N GLU A 67 33.04 -10.57 -17.97
CA GLU A 67 33.65 -11.09 -19.21
C GLU A 67 32.78 -10.86 -20.45
N SER A 68 31.50 -10.48 -20.29
CA SER A 68 30.56 -10.25 -21.39
C SER A 68 30.68 -8.83 -21.97
N PRO A 69 31.13 -8.63 -23.23
CA PRO A 69 31.13 -7.34 -23.89
C PRO A 69 29.73 -6.73 -24.02
N THR A 70 28.70 -7.53 -24.26
CA THR A 70 27.32 -7.02 -24.45
C THR A 70 26.73 -6.41 -23.18
N PHE A 71 27.10 -6.91 -22.00
CA PHE A 71 26.71 -6.32 -20.72
C PHE A 71 27.19 -4.87 -20.58
N TRP A 72 28.41 -4.56 -21.01
CA TRP A 72 28.95 -3.19 -20.93
C TRP A 72 28.26 -2.19 -21.86
N THR A 73 27.44 -2.67 -22.82
CA THR A 73 26.76 -1.82 -23.81
C THR A 73 25.36 -1.36 -23.39
N PHE A 74 24.91 -1.68 -22.17
CA PHE A 74 23.63 -1.18 -21.67
C PHE A 74 23.60 0.34 -21.62
N ALA A 75 22.46 0.91 -21.99
CA ALA A 75 22.18 2.34 -21.98
C ALA A 75 20.72 2.56 -21.55
N LYS A 76 20.41 3.75 -21.03
CA LYS A 76 19.07 4.13 -20.52
C LYS A 76 18.60 3.35 -19.28
N LEU A 77 19.52 2.80 -18.49
CA LEU A 77 19.23 2.25 -17.18
C LEU A 77 18.82 3.39 -16.23
N THR A 78 17.75 3.16 -15.47
CA THR A 78 17.30 3.97 -14.34
C THR A 78 17.83 3.43 -13.01
N SER A 79 18.14 2.14 -12.93
CA SER A 79 18.71 1.53 -11.72
C SER A 79 19.71 0.42 -12.07
N LEU A 80 20.85 0.42 -11.38
CA LEU A 80 21.88 -0.62 -11.48
C LEU A 80 22.37 -1.02 -10.08
N GLU A 81 22.16 -2.28 -9.72
CA GLU A 81 22.69 -2.88 -8.49
C GLU A 81 23.60 -4.05 -8.84
N LEU A 82 24.85 -3.98 -8.37
CA LEU A 82 25.88 -4.98 -8.55
C LEU A 82 26.40 -5.42 -7.19
N GLU A 83 26.17 -6.68 -6.84
CA GLU A 83 26.74 -7.32 -5.66
C GLU A 83 27.64 -8.49 -6.11
N THR A 84 28.95 -8.33 -5.99
CA THR A 84 29.93 -9.21 -6.65
C THR A 84 31.21 -9.43 -5.84
N SER A 85 31.89 -10.55 -6.05
CA SER A 85 33.26 -10.83 -5.60
C SER A 85 34.30 -10.64 -6.73
N PHE A 86 33.87 -10.55 -7.98
CA PHE A 86 34.75 -10.63 -9.17
C PHE A 86 35.49 -9.34 -9.53
N LEU A 87 35.05 -8.20 -9.01
CA LEU A 87 35.80 -6.95 -9.09
C LEU A 87 36.85 -6.83 -7.97
N ALA A 88 36.90 -7.82 -7.08
CA ALA A 88 37.60 -7.76 -5.81
C ALA A 88 38.75 -8.79 -5.70
N GLY A 89 39.03 -9.58 -6.75
CA GLY A 89 40.04 -10.63 -6.67
C GLY A 89 40.74 -10.93 -7.99
N LEU A 90 42.04 -10.60 -8.05
CA LEU A 90 43.20 -11.51 -8.08
C LEU A 90 44.41 -10.66 -8.52
N ASP A 91 45.27 -10.27 -7.58
CA ASP A 91 46.38 -9.33 -7.76
C ASP A 91 45.96 -7.89 -8.10
N ALA A 92 46.61 -6.89 -7.49
CA ALA A 92 46.31 -5.46 -7.67
C ALA A 92 46.39 -5.00 -9.15
N GLU A 93 47.01 -5.77 -10.04
CA GLU A 93 46.99 -5.54 -11.49
C GLU A 93 45.63 -5.82 -12.16
N ASP A 94 44.78 -6.68 -11.58
CA ASP A 94 43.53 -7.16 -12.18
C ASP A 94 42.26 -6.45 -11.62
N ASP A 95 42.36 -5.75 -10.48
CA ASP A 95 41.32 -4.82 -9.97
C ASP A 95 40.95 -3.75 -11.01
N MET A 96 41.90 -3.39 -11.86
CA MET A 96 41.75 -2.44 -12.96
C MET A 96 41.11 -3.03 -14.23
N LYS A 97 40.98 -4.35 -14.36
CA LYS A 97 40.61 -4.99 -15.64
C LYS A 97 39.23 -4.58 -16.14
N TYR A 98 38.24 -4.49 -15.25
CA TYR A 98 36.85 -4.18 -15.61
C TYR A 98 36.41 -2.77 -15.22
N MET A 99 37.20 -2.06 -14.43
CA MET A 99 36.88 -0.69 -13.99
C MET A 99 36.67 0.29 -15.16
N PRO A 100 37.51 0.33 -16.21
CA PRO A 100 37.25 1.17 -17.39
C PRO A 100 35.92 0.84 -18.08
N SER A 101 35.56 -0.45 -18.17
CA SER A 101 34.30 -0.90 -18.77
C SER A 101 33.09 -0.53 -17.91
N LEU A 102 33.21 -0.63 -16.58
CA LEU A 102 32.18 -0.18 -15.64
C LEU A 102 31.98 1.33 -15.72
N ILE A 103 33.06 2.11 -15.74
CA ILE A 103 32.98 3.57 -15.95
C ILE A 103 32.25 3.86 -17.26
N LYS A 104 32.61 3.15 -18.35
CA LYS A 104 31.96 3.37 -19.63
C LYS A 104 30.47 3.04 -19.61
N LEU A 105 30.10 1.95 -18.96
CA LEU A 105 28.70 1.59 -18.73
C LEU A 105 27.98 2.69 -17.95
N LEU A 106 28.57 3.21 -16.88
CA LEU A 106 27.97 4.29 -16.08
C LEU A 106 27.84 5.59 -16.88
N GLU A 107 28.84 5.97 -17.67
CA GLU A 107 28.77 7.13 -18.59
C GLU A 107 27.60 7.01 -19.56
N ASN A 108 27.39 5.83 -20.16
CA ASN A 108 26.29 5.57 -21.09
C ASN A 108 24.90 5.71 -20.44
N ASN A 109 24.84 5.69 -19.11
CA ASN A 109 23.63 5.75 -18.31
C ASN A 109 23.55 7.00 -17.42
N ALA A 110 24.53 7.90 -17.49
CA ALA A 110 24.69 9.00 -16.56
C ALA A 110 23.50 9.98 -16.54
N GLU A 111 22.82 10.12 -17.68
CA GLU A 111 21.64 10.99 -17.82
C GLU A 111 20.34 10.37 -17.29
N THR A 112 20.29 9.04 -17.14
CA THR A 112 19.07 8.29 -16.81
C THR A 112 19.12 7.60 -15.46
N LEU A 113 20.31 7.31 -14.94
CA LEU A 113 20.48 6.52 -13.73
C LEU A 113 20.05 7.32 -12.49
N GLU A 114 19.06 6.80 -11.78
CA GLU A 114 18.52 7.35 -10.55
C GLU A 114 19.09 6.62 -9.31
N ALA A 115 19.42 5.33 -9.44
CA ALA A 115 19.99 4.52 -8.37
C ALA A 115 21.20 3.71 -8.85
N PHE A 116 22.32 3.81 -8.12
CA PHE A 116 23.53 3.03 -8.37
C PHE A 116 24.07 2.38 -7.10
N ASN A 117 24.01 1.06 -7.02
CA ASN A 117 24.45 0.28 -5.87
C ASN A 117 25.56 -0.66 -6.28
N LEU A 118 26.74 -0.54 -5.67
CA LEU A 118 27.89 -1.39 -5.90
C LEU A 118 28.39 -1.94 -4.56
N SER A 119 28.35 -3.27 -4.44
CA SER A 119 28.67 -3.99 -3.21
C SER A 119 29.65 -5.12 -3.48
N PHE A 120 30.73 -5.17 -2.71
CA PHE A 120 31.73 -6.25 -2.80
C PHE A 120 31.50 -7.29 -1.71
N ARG A 121 31.43 -8.57 -2.11
CA ARG A 121 31.12 -9.69 -1.22
C ARG A 121 32.33 -10.30 -0.53
N ASP A 122 33.51 -10.15 -1.13
CA ASP A 122 34.76 -10.57 -0.50
C ASP A 122 34.96 -9.72 0.78
N PRO A 123 35.04 -10.36 1.96
CA PRO A 123 35.25 -9.64 3.22
C PRO A 123 36.62 -8.98 3.30
N ASP A 124 37.60 -9.46 2.54
CA ASP A 124 38.98 -9.00 2.61
C ASP A 124 39.30 -8.00 1.48
N ALA A 125 38.47 -7.87 0.44
CA ALA A 125 38.74 -6.95 -0.66
C ALA A 125 38.16 -5.54 -0.43
N LEU A 126 38.97 -4.52 -0.73
CA LEU A 126 38.59 -3.11 -0.71
C LEU A 126 38.90 -2.50 -2.08
N VAL A 127 37.88 -2.26 -2.90
CA VAL A 127 38.06 -1.84 -4.31
C VAL A 127 38.02 -0.32 -4.48
N ASP A 128 39.05 0.29 -5.06
CA ASP A 128 39.09 1.74 -5.28
C ASP A 128 38.11 2.22 -6.37
N VAL A 129 37.10 3.00 -5.97
CA VAL A 129 36.10 3.60 -6.87
C VAL A 129 36.37 5.08 -7.18
N THR A 130 37.56 5.60 -6.86
CA THR A 130 37.99 6.99 -7.14
C THR A 130 37.77 7.38 -8.60
N SER A 131 38.09 6.49 -9.53
CA SER A 131 37.89 6.72 -10.96
C SER A 131 36.41 6.86 -11.34
N ILE A 132 35.50 6.13 -10.69
CA ILE A 132 34.05 6.28 -10.90
C ILE A 132 33.58 7.65 -10.43
N LEU A 133 33.98 8.05 -9.21
CA LEU A 133 33.58 9.33 -8.61
C LEU A 133 34.12 10.55 -9.36
N SER A 134 35.30 10.43 -9.96
CA SER A 134 35.98 11.54 -10.65
C SER A 134 35.61 11.67 -12.14
N GLN A 135 35.25 10.58 -12.80
CA GLN A 135 35.00 10.57 -14.26
C GLN A 135 33.51 10.58 -14.62
N VAL A 136 32.63 10.02 -13.78
CA VAL A 136 31.20 9.94 -14.09
C VAL A 136 30.43 11.05 -13.39
N THR A 137 29.69 11.85 -14.15
CA THR A 137 28.79 12.88 -13.63
C THR A 137 27.35 12.50 -13.94
N PHE A 138 26.58 12.15 -12.91
CA PHE A 138 25.19 11.74 -13.07
C PHE A 138 24.25 12.95 -12.96
N THR A 139 23.28 13.06 -13.85
CA THR A 139 22.35 14.21 -13.83
C THR A 139 21.09 13.95 -13.01
N ARG A 140 20.79 12.69 -12.70
CA ARG A 140 19.52 12.27 -12.04
C ARG A 140 19.72 11.39 -10.81
N LEU A 141 20.96 11.17 -10.38
CA LEU A 141 21.25 10.23 -9.29
C LEU A 141 20.60 10.71 -7.99
N ARG A 142 19.80 9.82 -7.39
CA ARG A 142 19.11 10.02 -6.11
C ARG A 142 19.62 9.06 -5.04
N GLU A 143 20.06 7.87 -5.44
CA GLU A 143 20.52 6.84 -4.52
C GLU A 143 21.89 6.31 -4.94
N ILE A 144 22.82 6.23 -4.00
CA ILE A 144 24.14 5.64 -4.25
C ILE A 144 24.61 4.79 -3.07
N THR A 145 25.09 3.58 -3.38
CA THR A 145 25.62 2.65 -2.38
C THR A 145 27.02 2.15 -2.74
N PHE A 146 28.00 2.64 -1.98
CA PHE A 146 29.34 2.15 -1.65
C PHE A 146 29.40 1.01 -0.62
N ARG A 147 29.36 -0.29 -0.95
CA ARG A 147 29.67 -1.37 0.02
C ARG A 147 31.02 -2.04 -0.21
N ARG A 148 31.96 -1.94 0.75
CA ARG A 148 33.33 -2.51 0.71
C ARG A 148 34.24 -2.05 -0.45
N ALA A 149 34.06 -0.82 -0.90
CA ALA A 149 34.96 -0.08 -1.79
C ALA A 149 35.93 0.85 -1.00
N SER A 150 36.80 1.59 -1.68
CA SER A 150 37.58 2.72 -1.15
C SER A 150 37.51 3.92 -2.11
N CYS A 151 37.85 5.13 -1.65
CA CYS A 151 38.03 6.27 -2.56
C CYS A 151 38.88 7.38 -1.96
N THR A 152 39.39 8.28 -2.80
CA THR A 152 40.12 9.47 -2.35
C THR A 152 39.18 10.53 -1.76
N PRO A 153 39.61 11.23 -0.69
CA PRO A 153 38.81 12.29 -0.06
C PRO A 153 38.41 13.40 -1.04
N GLN A 154 39.33 13.79 -1.92
CA GLN A 154 39.14 14.87 -2.90
C GLN A 154 38.07 14.50 -3.92
N SER A 155 38.09 13.24 -4.42
CA SER A 155 37.11 12.78 -5.40
C SER A 155 35.73 12.62 -4.77
N LEU A 156 35.64 12.08 -3.55
CA LEU A 156 34.37 11.99 -2.82
C LEU A 156 33.79 13.39 -2.54
N SER A 157 34.61 14.33 -2.06
CA SER A 157 34.19 15.72 -1.79
C SER A 157 33.59 16.37 -3.04
N LYS A 158 34.33 16.31 -4.15
CA LYS A 158 33.90 16.87 -5.44
C LYS A 158 32.63 16.20 -5.95
N PHE A 159 32.54 14.88 -5.83
CA PHE A 159 31.36 14.11 -6.23
C PHE A 159 30.12 14.52 -5.44
N LEU A 160 30.18 14.54 -4.11
CA LEU A 160 29.03 14.90 -3.26
C LEU A 160 28.56 16.34 -3.50
N SER A 161 29.47 17.29 -3.70
CA SER A 161 29.12 18.67 -4.05
C SER A 161 28.50 18.81 -5.44
N GLY A 162 28.87 17.93 -6.38
CA GLY A 162 28.32 17.91 -7.74
C GLY A 162 26.93 17.28 -7.88
N HIS A 163 26.44 16.56 -6.86
CA HIS A 163 25.21 15.75 -6.95
C HIS A 163 24.18 16.12 -5.85
N PRO A 164 23.59 17.33 -5.90
CA PRO A 164 22.65 17.80 -4.88
C PRO A 164 21.29 17.04 -4.86
N SER A 165 21.00 16.25 -5.90
CA SER A 165 19.78 15.43 -6.02
C SER A 165 19.78 14.16 -5.16
N ILE A 166 20.93 13.78 -4.58
CA ILE A 166 21.05 12.58 -3.75
C ILE A 166 20.17 12.72 -2.50
N VAL A 167 19.34 11.70 -2.30
CA VAL A 167 18.43 11.54 -1.16
C VAL A 167 18.88 10.39 -0.25
N SER A 168 19.55 9.38 -0.80
CA SER A 168 20.10 8.25 -0.04
C SER A 168 21.58 8.03 -0.40
N LEU A 169 22.44 8.03 0.62
CA LEU A 169 23.88 7.82 0.48
C LEU A 169 24.32 6.71 1.43
N SER A 170 24.87 5.62 0.88
CA SER A 170 25.52 4.56 1.65
C SER A 170 26.99 4.46 1.28
N LEU A 171 27.88 4.54 2.26
CA LEU A 171 29.33 4.43 2.14
C LEU A 171 29.84 3.44 3.21
N SER A 172 30.83 2.61 2.90
CA SER A 172 31.50 1.77 3.91
C SER A 172 32.67 2.54 4.55
N PRO A 173 33.48 1.92 5.43
CA PRO A 173 34.80 2.45 5.77
C PRO A 173 35.68 2.42 4.51
N MET A 174 36.19 3.57 4.03
CA MET A 174 36.72 3.68 2.65
C MET A 174 37.96 4.56 2.46
N MET A 175 38.73 4.91 3.49
CA MET A 175 39.92 5.75 3.32
C MET A 175 41.09 5.21 4.14
N ALA A 176 42.05 4.55 3.48
CA ALA A 176 43.26 4.04 4.14
C ALA A 176 44.13 5.18 4.71
N GLY A 177 44.94 4.89 5.73
CA GLY A 177 46.03 5.78 6.17
C GLY A 177 45.60 7.17 6.67
N ARG A 178 44.55 7.28 7.48
CA ARG A 178 43.99 8.57 7.99
C ARG A 178 43.56 9.60 6.94
N ARG A 179 43.50 9.24 5.66
CA ARG A 179 43.07 10.15 4.56
C ARG A 179 41.68 10.75 4.81
N TRP A 180 40.84 10.12 5.63
CA TRP A 180 39.54 10.65 6.04
C TRP A 180 39.58 12.02 6.72
N GLU A 181 40.71 12.42 7.33
CA GLU A 181 40.87 13.75 7.89
C GLU A 181 40.80 14.84 6.82
N GLN A 182 41.18 14.51 5.58
CA GLN A 182 41.22 15.40 4.43
C GLN A 182 39.85 15.54 3.73
N LEU A 183 38.85 14.73 4.10
CA LEU A 183 37.53 14.79 3.51
C LEU A 183 36.85 16.11 3.91
N SER A 184 36.44 16.89 2.91
CA SER A 184 35.81 18.21 3.09
C SER A 184 34.52 18.28 2.30
N VAL A 185 33.39 18.29 3.02
CA VAL A 185 32.06 18.39 2.40
C VAL A 185 31.46 19.74 2.79
N SER A 186 31.10 20.55 1.79
CA SER A 186 30.47 21.86 2.03
C SER A 186 29.11 21.71 2.71
N ALA A 187 28.74 22.66 3.57
CA ALA A 187 27.45 22.71 4.25
C ALA A 187 26.25 22.79 3.26
N ASP A 188 26.46 23.28 2.04
CA ASP A 188 25.42 23.33 1.01
C ASP A 188 25.34 22.05 0.15
N SER A 189 26.24 21.09 0.35
CA SER A 189 26.23 19.82 -0.41
C SER A 189 25.08 18.92 0.06
N LEU A 190 24.48 18.16 -0.85
CA LEU A 190 23.41 17.20 -0.54
C LEU A 190 22.20 17.80 0.21
N PRO A 191 21.58 18.89 -0.29
CA PRO A 191 20.46 19.55 0.38
C PRO A 191 19.22 18.65 0.55
N ASN A 192 19.10 17.58 -0.24
CA ASN A 192 17.97 16.64 -0.23
C ASN A 192 18.25 15.34 0.52
N LEU A 193 19.39 15.20 1.20
CA LEU A 193 19.78 13.96 1.86
C LEU A 193 18.81 13.60 3.00
N MET A 194 18.18 12.44 2.90
CA MET A 194 17.22 11.91 3.87
C MET A 194 17.76 10.68 4.63
N HIS A 195 18.61 9.90 3.96
CA HIS A 195 19.22 8.67 4.48
C HIS A 195 20.73 8.70 4.30
N LEU A 196 21.48 8.51 5.39
CA LEU A 196 22.93 8.41 5.37
C LEU A 196 23.38 7.15 6.09
N ASN A 197 23.99 6.21 5.37
CA ASN A 197 24.69 5.06 5.95
C ASN A 197 26.18 5.25 5.75
N CYS A 198 26.96 5.50 6.80
CA CYS A 198 28.40 5.69 6.65
C CYS A 198 29.16 5.47 7.96
N SER A 199 30.48 5.32 7.86
CA SER A 199 31.35 5.24 9.04
C SER A 199 31.31 6.53 9.87
N PRO A 200 31.71 6.49 11.16
CA PRO A 200 31.76 7.67 12.02
C PRO A 200 32.60 8.83 11.45
N PHE A 201 33.71 8.51 10.77
CA PHE A 201 34.58 9.48 10.12
C PHE A 201 33.83 10.26 9.03
N HIS A 202 33.11 9.54 8.15
CA HIS A 202 32.32 10.14 7.09
C HIS A 202 31.16 10.94 7.64
N ALA A 203 30.43 10.41 8.63
CA ALA A 203 29.34 11.14 9.28
C ALA A 203 29.83 12.45 9.88
N GLY A 204 30.99 12.41 10.56
CA GLY A 204 31.67 13.57 11.12
C GLY A 204 32.02 14.63 10.07
N LYS A 205 32.23 14.28 8.80
CA LYS A 205 32.48 15.25 7.72
C LYS A 205 31.22 15.67 6.95
N ILE A 206 30.28 14.74 6.71
CA ILE A 206 29.09 14.95 5.86
C ILE A 206 27.97 15.69 6.59
N LEU A 207 27.77 15.41 7.89
CA LEU A 207 26.72 16.06 8.68
C LEU A 207 26.97 17.56 8.73
N ASP A 208 25.90 18.34 8.59
CA ASP A 208 25.93 19.78 8.81
C ASP A 208 25.76 20.04 10.31
N GLY A 209 26.65 20.83 10.91
CA GLY A 209 26.65 21.14 12.33
C GLY A 209 25.70 22.29 12.72
N SER A 210 24.87 22.76 11.79
CA SER A 210 23.95 23.88 12.02
C SER A 210 22.61 23.40 12.61
N GLU A 211 22.18 24.01 13.72
CA GLU A 211 20.84 23.74 14.31
C GLU A 211 19.69 24.15 13.38
N SER A 212 19.97 25.02 12.40
CA SER A 212 19.03 25.51 11.39
C SER A 212 19.17 24.79 10.04
N SER A 213 19.88 23.66 9.98
CA SER A 213 20.14 22.97 8.72
C SER A 213 18.83 22.60 8.03
N PRO A 214 18.58 23.06 6.79
CA PRO A 214 17.35 22.75 6.06
C PRO A 214 17.31 21.32 5.52
N ARG A 215 18.35 20.50 5.75
CA ARG A 215 18.45 19.14 5.20
C ARG A 215 17.43 18.20 5.86
N PRO A 216 16.66 17.42 5.09
CA PRO A 216 15.62 16.52 5.60
C PRO A 216 16.18 15.19 6.17
N LEU A 217 17.44 15.14 6.60
CA LEU A 217 18.12 13.93 7.05
C LEU A 217 17.48 13.38 8.33
N PHE A 218 16.70 12.30 8.24
CA PHE A 218 16.04 11.73 9.42
C PHE A 218 16.61 10.38 9.85
N CYS A 219 17.45 9.75 9.00
CA CYS A 219 18.04 8.43 9.22
C CYS A 219 19.56 8.44 9.03
N LEU A 220 20.29 8.02 10.08
CA LEU A 220 21.75 7.90 10.11
C LEU A 220 22.17 6.50 10.59
N THR A 221 22.85 5.74 9.76
CA THR A 221 23.27 4.37 10.07
C THR A 221 24.78 4.18 9.85
N GLY A 222 25.35 3.14 10.45
CA GLY A 222 26.77 2.78 10.25
C GLY A 222 27.77 3.50 11.15
N ILE A 223 27.29 4.36 12.06
CA ILE A 223 28.14 5.08 13.03
C ILE A 223 28.38 4.24 14.29
N ASP A 224 29.26 4.68 15.17
CA ASP A 224 29.37 4.26 16.56
C ASP A 224 29.77 5.47 17.41
N VAL A 225 29.67 5.33 18.73
CA VAL A 225 29.89 6.41 19.69
C VAL A 225 30.94 6.04 20.75
N ARG A 226 31.78 5.06 20.44
CA ARG A 226 32.83 4.58 21.34
C ARG A 226 33.82 5.71 21.62
N GLN A 227 34.22 5.82 22.90
CA GLN A 227 35.16 6.84 23.35
C GLN A 227 36.60 6.49 22.92
N THR A 228 36.90 5.21 22.88
CA THR A 228 38.20 4.65 22.51
C THR A 228 38.00 3.55 21.49
N ILE A 229 38.88 3.47 20.50
CA ILE A 229 38.80 2.49 19.41
C ILE A 229 40.19 1.94 19.10
N LYS A 230 40.23 0.82 18.39
CA LYS A 230 41.40 0.42 17.62
C LYS A 230 41.25 0.94 16.20
N LEU A 231 42.34 1.39 15.59
CA LEU A 231 42.28 1.78 14.17
C LEU A 231 42.03 0.55 13.29
N SER A 232 42.48 -0.63 13.70
CA SER A 232 42.20 -1.90 13.00
C SER A 232 40.73 -2.30 12.98
N ASP A 233 39.86 -1.69 13.81
CA ASP A 233 38.40 -1.88 13.70
C ASP A 233 37.82 -1.26 12.42
N TYR A 234 38.55 -0.33 11.79
CA TYR A 234 38.10 0.45 10.63
C TYR A 234 39.02 0.36 9.42
N PHE A 235 40.30 0.00 9.64
CA PHE A 235 41.30 -0.15 8.59
C PHE A 235 41.84 -1.57 8.60
N ASP A 236 41.91 -2.18 7.42
CA ASP A 236 42.69 -3.40 7.25
C ASP A 236 44.17 -3.01 7.13
N VAL A 237 44.92 -3.20 8.21
CA VAL A 237 46.33 -2.81 8.28
C VAL A 237 47.25 -3.70 7.46
N ASP A 238 46.85 -4.95 7.20
CA ASP A 238 47.64 -5.91 6.44
C ASP A 238 47.57 -5.64 4.92
N LYS A 239 46.72 -4.70 4.48
CA LYS A 239 46.51 -4.34 3.06
C LYS A 239 46.85 -2.89 2.73
N GLN A 240 47.59 -2.18 3.59
CA GLN A 240 48.00 -0.80 3.35
C GLN A 240 48.97 -0.65 2.16
N ASP A 241 49.81 -1.65 1.90
CA ASP A 241 50.79 -1.67 0.81
C ASP A 241 50.15 -1.51 -0.58
N ALA A 242 48.88 -1.89 -0.75
CA ALA A 242 48.15 -1.77 -2.02
C ALA A 242 47.79 -0.31 -2.40
N TYR A 243 48.02 0.66 -1.50
CA TYR A 243 47.68 2.08 -1.68
C TYR A 243 48.91 3.00 -1.66
N ALA A 244 50.12 2.43 -1.68
CA ALA A 244 51.40 3.09 -1.43
C ALA A 244 52.08 3.69 -2.68
N ASP A 245 51.35 3.95 -3.77
CA ASP A 245 51.94 4.59 -4.97
C ASP A 245 52.29 6.08 -4.76
N ASP A 246 51.83 6.71 -3.67
CA ASP A 246 52.23 8.05 -3.27
C ASP A 246 53.24 7.99 -2.11
N GLU A 247 54.51 8.33 -2.36
CA GLU A 247 55.66 8.37 -1.42
C GLU A 247 55.46 9.25 -0.15
N GLU A 248 54.28 9.85 0.06
CA GLU A 248 54.01 10.89 1.06
C GLU A 248 53.13 10.43 2.25
N ILE A 249 53.02 9.13 2.51
CA ILE A 249 52.09 8.60 3.52
C ILE A 249 52.83 7.80 4.59
N ALA A 250 52.58 8.16 5.85
CA ALA A 250 52.98 7.34 6.99
C ALA A 250 52.11 6.08 7.03
N GLU A 251 52.70 4.92 6.78
CA GLU A 251 52.11 3.62 7.10
C GLU A 251 51.65 3.62 8.57
N ILE A 252 50.41 3.17 8.83
CA ILE A 252 49.99 2.92 10.21
C ILE A 252 50.54 1.55 10.55
N ASP A 253 51.59 1.51 11.37
CA ASP A 253 52.15 0.25 11.87
C ASP A 253 51.03 -0.60 12.50
N THR A 254 50.98 -1.89 12.15
CA THR A 254 50.13 -2.90 12.78
C THR A 254 50.07 -2.78 14.32
N TYR A 255 51.20 -2.46 14.95
CA TYR A 255 51.26 -2.23 16.39
C TYR A 255 50.50 -0.97 16.84
N GLU A 256 50.59 0.13 16.09
CA GLU A 256 49.84 1.36 16.35
C GLU A 256 48.34 1.16 16.10
N ALA A 257 47.97 0.35 15.11
CA ALA A 257 46.57 0.15 14.76
C ALA A 257 45.78 -0.68 15.78
N GLU A 258 46.47 -1.60 16.47
CA GLU A 258 45.89 -2.42 17.54
C GLU A 258 45.87 -1.72 18.91
N GLN A 259 46.51 -0.55 19.05
CA GLN A 259 46.44 0.24 20.28
C GLN A 259 45.06 0.90 20.44
N LEU A 260 44.54 0.85 21.67
CA LEU A 260 43.36 1.62 22.04
C LEU A 260 43.73 3.11 22.13
N ILE A 261 43.18 3.90 21.21
CA ILE A 261 43.32 5.35 21.17
C ILE A 261 41.98 6.03 21.44
N THR A 262 41.98 7.32 21.77
CA THR A 262 40.73 8.11 21.76
C THR A 262 40.20 8.20 20.33
N ALA A 263 38.90 7.99 20.15
CA ALA A 263 38.25 8.05 18.84
C ALA A 263 38.53 9.40 18.15
N PRO A 264 39.29 9.42 17.02
CA PRO A 264 39.74 10.68 16.42
C PRO A 264 38.63 11.58 15.87
N TRP A 265 37.51 10.97 15.47
CA TRP A 265 36.33 11.64 14.93
C TRP A 265 35.35 12.11 16.01
N LYS A 266 35.60 11.77 17.28
CA LYS A 266 34.65 11.94 18.38
C LYS A 266 34.18 13.38 18.53
N ASP A 267 35.10 14.33 18.68
CA ASP A 267 34.73 15.70 19.00
C ASP A 267 33.93 16.36 17.87
N GLU A 268 34.33 16.10 16.61
CA GLU A 268 33.63 16.60 15.43
C GLU A 268 32.26 15.93 15.25
N LEU A 269 32.19 14.60 15.29
CA LEU A 269 30.93 13.86 15.14
C LEU A 269 29.95 14.23 16.26
N PHE A 270 30.39 14.26 17.52
CA PHE A 270 29.51 14.52 18.65
C PHE A 270 28.93 15.94 18.59
N SER A 271 29.73 16.92 18.19
CA SER A 271 29.25 18.29 17.95
C SER A 271 28.13 18.33 16.89
N LYS A 272 28.29 17.55 15.82
CA LYS A 272 27.31 17.47 14.72
C LYS A 272 26.06 16.67 15.09
N LEU A 273 26.20 15.55 15.81
CA LEU A 273 25.07 14.78 16.31
C LEU A 273 24.22 15.62 17.28
N LYS A 274 24.87 16.42 18.13
CA LYS A 274 24.20 17.28 19.11
C LYS A 274 23.34 18.38 18.46
N SER A 275 23.79 18.91 17.32
CA SER A 275 23.07 19.92 16.53
C SER A 275 22.02 19.31 15.57
N SER A 276 22.14 18.03 15.21
CA SER A 276 21.26 17.35 14.25
C SER A 276 19.92 16.89 14.85
N LYS A 277 19.01 17.83 15.16
CA LYS A 277 17.71 17.54 15.80
C LYS A 277 16.67 16.84 14.91
N GLN A 278 16.88 16.84 13.59
CA GLN A 278 16.01 16.18 12.61
C GLN A 278 16.20 14.65 12.55
N ILE A 279 17.37 14.15 12.97
CA ILE A 279 17.67 12.72 12.93
C ILE A 279 16.92 12.02 14.05
N THR A 280 16.05 11.09 13.68
CA THR A 280 15.20 10.33 14.61
C THR A 280 15.46 8.82 14.53
N HIS A 281 16.17 8.36 13.49
CA HIS A 281 16.54 6.96 13.29
C HIS A 281 18.07 6.84 13.29
N VAL A 282 18.61 6.01 14.17
CA VAL A 282 20.06 5.79 14.30
C VAL A 282 20.39 4.30 14.31
N ALA A 283 21.34 3.85 13.50
CA ALA A 283 21.91 2.51 13.65
C ALA A 283 23.39 2.56 14.00
N LEU A 284 23.75 1.91 15.10
CA LEU A 284 25.13 1.71 15.52
C LEU A 284 25.70 0.47 14.84
N ASN A 285 26.82 0.62 14.14
CA ASN A 285 27.55 -0.47 13.48
C ASN A 285 28.15 -1.41 14.53
N GLU A 286 28.75 -0.83 15.58
CA GLU A 286 29.43 -1.53 16.67
C GLU A 286 29.22 -0.79 17.99
N THR A 287 29.12 -1.53 19.10
CA THR A 287 29.10 -0.96 20.46
C THR A 287 29.93 -1.82 21.41
N ASP A 288 30.64 -1.17 22.34
CA ASP A 288 31.40 -1.82 23.42
C ASP A 288 30.47 -2.30 24.56
N GLY A 289 29.19 -1.89 24.52
CA GLY A 289 28.16 -2.28 25.47
C GLY A 289 27.16 -1.16 25.73
N PRO A 290 26.18 -1.36 26.62
CA PRO A 290 25.02 -0.49 26.74
C PRO A 290 25.33 0.94 27.21
N LYS A 291 26.53 1.20 27.74
CA LYS A 291 26.99 2.56 28.11
C LYS A 291 27.03 3.51 26.92
N ASP A 292 27.26 3.00 25.72
CA ASP A 292 27.28 3.82 24.50
C ASP A 292 25.91 4.47 24.25
N LEU A 293 24.82 3.85 24.73
CA LEU A 293 23.48 4.43 24.65
C LEU A 293 23.28 5.65 25.56
N GLU A 294 24.04 5.77 26.66
CA GLU A 294 24.04 7.00 27.47
C GLU A 294 24.65 8.15 26.70
N VAL A 295 25.80 7.91 26.06
CA VAL A 295 26.44 8.89 25.20
C VAL A 295 25.47 9.31 24.08
N LEU A 296 24.82 8.34 23.44
CA LEU A 296 23.85 8.62 22.39
C LEU A 296 22.62 9.40 22.91
N ALA A 297 22.12 9.08 24.11
CA ALA A 297 21.01 9.81 24.72
C ALA A 297 21.37 11.27 25.07
N GLU A 298 22.62 11.52 25.48
CA GLU A 298 23.12 12.88 25.73
C GLU A 298 23.27 13.69 24.43
N LEU A 299 23.73 13.05 23.36
CA LEU A 299 23.93 13.69 22.07
C LEU A 299 22.60 13.90 21.33
N MET A 300 21.73 12.89 21.33
CA MET A 300 20.56 12.79 20.48
C MET A 300 19.32 12.32 21.25
N PRO A 301 18.82 13.10 22.21
CA PRO A 301 17.66 12.71 23.04
C PRO A 301 16.36 12.52 22.23
N GLN A 302 16.29 13.02 21.00
CA GLN A 302 15.13 12.95 20.12
C GLN A 302 14.97 11.62 19.35
N ILE A 303 15.90 10.66 19.50
CA ILE A 303 15.87 9.39 18.77
C ILE A 303 14.60 8.61 19.10
N ARG A 304 13.93 8.12 18.05
CA ARG A 304 12.73 7.30 18.13
C ARG A 304 12.96 5.87 17.67
N TRP A 305 13.96 5.65 16.83
CA TRP A 305 14.31 4.34 16.29
C TRP A 305 15.81 4.10 16.45
N ILE A 306 16.18 2.96 17.01
CA ILE A 306 17.59 2.57 17.15
C ILE A 306 17.82 1.13 16.72
N ASP A 307 18.89 0.90 15.96
CA ASP A 307 19.47 -0.42 15.69
C ASP A 307 20.86 -0.49 16.35
N VAL A 308 21.10 -1.53 17.15
CA VAL A 308 22.34 -1.69 17.92
C VAL A 308 22.94 -3.06 17.65
N GLY A 309 24.12 -3.10 17.03
CA GLY A 309 24.91 -4.32 16.82
C GLY A 309 26.11 -4.47 17.76
N THR A 310 26.36 -5.65 18.33
CA THR A 310 27.58 -5.95 19.11
C THR A 310 28.51 -6.94 18.41
N LYS A 311 29.81 -6.62 18.31
CA LYS A 311 30.86 -7.58 17.92
C LYS A 311 31.26 -8.42 19.15
N ARG A 312 31.05 -9.74 19.10
CA ARG A 312 31.59 -10.80 19.99
C ARG A 312 30.91 -11.03 21.35
N LYS A 313 31.06 -12.30 21.78
CA LYS A 313 30.58 -12.95 23.02
C LYS A 313 30.99 -12.27 24.34
N ASP A 314 31.79 -11.21 24.28
CA ASP A 314 32.49 -10.62 25.42
C ASP A 314 31.72 -9.45 26.05
N ALA A 315 30.66 -8.96 25.40
CA ALA A 315 29.69 -8.04 26.01
C ALA A 315 28.69 -8.82 26.88
N ALA A 316 29.16 -9.51 27.92
CA ALA A 316 28.33 -10.10 28.96
C ALA A 316 27.72 -9.01 29.88
N ALA A 317 27.12 -7.97 29.30
CA ALA A 317 26.32 -7.01 30.04
C ALA A 317 24.94 -7.65 30.32
N SER A 318 24.47 -7.55 31.56
CA SER A 318 23.16 -8.10 31.92
C SER A 318 22.03 -7.34 31.22
N LYS A 319 20.87 -7.96 31.07
CA LYS A 319 19.68 -7.35 30.44
C LYS A 319 19.25 -6.08 31.17
N GLU A 320 19.35 -6.08 32.50
CA GLU A 320 19.07 -4.91 33.34
C GLU A 320 20.01 -3.74 33.03
N SER A 321 21.26 -4.04 32.68
CA SER A 321 22.21 -3.02 32.22
C SER A 321 21.68 -2.39 30.94
N TRP A 322 21.37 -3.18 29.90
CA TRP A 322 20.79 -2.66 28.65
C TRP A 322 19.52 -1.83 28.88
N PHE A 323 18.57 -2.33 29.67
CA PHE A 323 17.32 -1.61 29.96
C PHE A 323 17.56 -0.28 30.69
N LYS A 324 18.49 -0.26 31.65
CA LYS A 324 18.91 0.96 32.34
C LYS A 324 19.42 2.02 31.37
N TYR A 325 20.20 1.65 30.35
CA TYR A 325 20.73 2.64 29.41
C TYR A 325 19.72 2.99 28.29
N LEU A 326 18.94 2.03 27.81
CA LEU A 326 17.84 2.28 26.87
C LEU A 326 16.80 3.26 27.44
N SER A 327 16.50 3.18 28.74
CA SER A 327 15.57 4.11 29.41
C SER A 327 16.01 5.58 29.36
N LYS A 328 17.28 5.86 29.06
CA LYS A 328 17.78 7.22 28.87
C LYS A 328 17.34 7.81 27.53
N LEU A 329 17.00 6.97 26.55
CA LEU A 329 16.42 7.38 25.27
C LEU A 329 14.90 7.55 25.45
N THR A 330 14.49 8.66 26.06
CA THR A 330 13.11 8.89 26.50
C THR A 330 12.07 9.01 25.39
N GLU A 331 12.51 9.21 24.13
CA GLU A 331 11.66 9.25 22.94
C GLU A 331 11.68 7.94 22.13
N LEU A 332 12.40 6.91 22.59
CA LEU A 332 12.57 5.65 21.88
C LEU A 332 11.25 4.89 21.75
N ARG A 333 10.93 4.51 20.51
CA ARG A 333 9.71 3.78 20.13
C ARG A 333 10.00 2.42 19.52
N THR A 334 11.10 2.32 18.78
CA THR A 334 11.51 1.11 18.08
C THR A 334 12.96 0.79 18.41
N LEU A 335 13.23 -0.47 18.73
CA LEU A 335 14.55 -0.97 19.10
C LEU A 335 14.82 -2.26 18.32
N HIS A 336 15.90 -2.29 17.57
CA HIS A 336 16.47 -3.47 16.94
C HIS A 336 17.82 -3.78 17.59
N MET A 337 18.01 -5.01 18.06
CA MET A 337 19.26 -5.46 18.71
C MET A 337 19.85 -6.66 17.97
N ARG A 338 21.10 -6.54 17.51
CA ARG A 338 21.82 -7.61 16.81
C ARG A 338 23.03 -8.08 17.63
N GLY A 339 23.10 -9.38 17.92
CA GLY A 339 24.27 -10.01 18.54
C GLY A 339 24.47 -9.81 20.06
N THR A 340 23.56 -9.14 20.76
CA THR A 340 23.72 -8.68 22.16
C THR A 340 23.38 -9.72 23.23
N GLY A 341 22.94 -10.92 22.86
CA GLY A 341 22.41 -11.94 23.79
C GLY A 341 21.01 -11.63 24.36
N LEU A 342 20.48 -10.43 24.12
CA LEU A 342 19.05 -10.12 24.20
C LEU A 342 18.38 -10.63 22.93
N TYR A 343 18.10 -11.93 22.88
CA TYR A 343 17.31 -12.52 21.80
C TYR A 343 15.83 -12.17 22.01
N LEU A 344 15.38 -11.03 21.47
CA LEU A 344 13.95 -10.79 21.20
C LEU A 344 13.50 -11.47 19.89
N ASN A 345 14.41 -12.24 19.30
CA ASN A 345 14.29 -12.76 17.95
C ASN A 345 14.66 -14.24 17.96
N TYR A 346 13.64 -15.09 17.92
CA TYR A 346 13.77 -16.54 18.04
C TYR A 346 13.70 -17.20 16.65
N LEU A 347 14.58 -18.16 16.38
CA LEU A 347 14.56 -18.92 15.13
C LEU A 347 13.27 -19.75 15.01
N PRO A 348 12.67 -19.86 13.82
CA PRO A 348 11.53 -20.75 13.60
C PRO A 348 11.92 -22.20 13.94
N GLY A 349 11.22 -22.83 14.88
CA GLY A 349 11.33 -24.27 15.11
C GLY A 349 11.73 -24.76 16.51
N GLN A 350 11.67 -23.94 17.58
CA GLN A 350 11.49 -24.55 18.90
C GLN A 350 10.24 -24.08 19.67
N GLU A 351 9.59 -25.04 20.30
CA GLU A 351 8.29 -24.91 20.91
C GLU A 351 8.37 -24.15 22.25
N LYS A 352 7.43 -23.20 22.42
CA LYS A 352 7.08 -22.41 23.62
C LYS A 352 7.98 -21.21 23.95
N LEU A 353 7.33 -20.03 23.92
CA LEU A 353 7.77 -18.83 24.64
C LEU A 353 8.00 -19.22 26.12
N GLY A 354 9.25 -19.20 26.59
CA GLY A 354 9.55 -19.38 28.01
C GLY A 354 9.13 -18.14 28.82
N THR A 355 8.75 -18.33 30.08
CA THR A 355 8.41 -17.25 31.04
C THR A 355 9.50 -16.17 31.19
N GLU A 356 10.74 -16.47 30.83
CA GLU A 356 11.86 -15.53 30.89
C GLU A 356 11.77 -14.42 29.82
N ILE A 357 11.41 -14.75 28.57
CA ILE A 357 11.29 -13.76 27.48
C ILE A 357 10.15 -12.77 27.75
N GLU A 358 9.02 -13.27 28.25
CA GLU A 358 7.89 -12.43 28.62
C GLU A 358 8.23 -11.46 29.78
N ASN A 359 9.03 -11.93 30.75
CA ASN A 359 9.54 -11.08 31.83
C ASN A 359 10.51 -10.01 31.31
N ASP A 360 11.37 -10.35 30.35
CA ASP A 360 12.31 -9.41 29.73
C ASP A 360 11.59 -8.33 28.92
N ILE A 361 10.57 -8.70 28.14
CA ILE A 361 9.74 -7.75 27.38
C ILE A 361 9.00 -6.82 28.35
N ARG A 362 8.43 -7.35 29.44
CA ARG A 362 7.79 -6.53 30.48
C ARG A 362 8.79 -5.60 31.17
N ALA A 363 9.99 -6.07 31.48
CA ALA A 363 11.04 -5.27 32.09
C ALA A 363 11.56 -4.17 31.15
N LEU A 364 11.68 -4.47 29.85
CA LEU A 364 12.02 -3.49 28.81
C LEU A 364 10.90 -2.45 28.66
N ALA A 365 9.63 -2.87 28.58
CA ALA A 365 8.48 -1.98 28.49
C ALA A 365 8.31 -1.10 29.74
N GLN A 366 8.62 -1.60 30.94
CA GLN A 366 8.64 -0.80 32.17
C GLN A 366 9.75 0.25 32.14
N SER A 367 10.94 -0.13 31.66
CA SER A 367 12.10 0.77 31.57
C SER A 367 11.96 1.79 30.45
N CYS A 368 11.26 1.42 29.37
CA CYS A 368 11.08 2.20 28.15
C CYS A 368 9.60 2.18 27.73
N PRO A 369 8.73 2.97 28.38
CA PRO A 369 7.27 2.86 28.23
C PRO A 369 6.74 3.26 26.85
N LYS A 370 7.57 3.88 26.00
CA LYS A 370 7.22 4.24 24.63
C LYS A 370 7.67 3.18 23.60
N ILE A 371 8.48 2.19 23.99
CA ILE A 371 8.90 1.12 23.09
C ILE A 371 7.70 0.23 22.80
N VAL A 372 7.39 0.10 21.52
CA VAL A 372 6.50 -0.92 21.00
C VAL A 372 7.40 -2.09 20.63
N ALA A 373 7.25 -3.22 21.32
CA ALA A 373 8.02 -4.43 20.97
C ALA A 373 7.56 -4.91 19.58
N TYR A 374 8.47 -4.89 18.62
CA TYR A 374 8.30 -5.53 17.33
C TYR A 374 9.00 -6.89 17.39
N GLU A 375 8.28 -7.97 17.09
CA GLU A 375 8.96 -9.18 16.64
C GLU A 375 9.68 -8.83 15.34
N ASP A 376 10.99 -9.02 15.32
CA ASP A 376 11.85 -8.78 14.16
C ASP A 376 11.31 -9.56 12.96
N TYR A 377 10.60 -8.86 12.08
CA TYR A 377 10.56 -9.21 10.67
C TYR A 377 11.55 -8.27 10.00
N ASP A 378 12.63 -8.86 9.52
CA ASP A 378 13.56 -8.30 8.54
C ASP A 378 12.89 -7.17 7.72
N ASP A 379 13.40 -5.94 7.78
CA ASP A 379 12.95 -4.79 6.96
C ASP A 379 13.05 -5.07 5.44
N SER A 380 13.54 -6.24 5.03
CA SER A 380 13.46 -6.75 3.65
C SER A 380 12.24 -7.63 3.34
N VAL A 381 11.38 -7.98 4.32
CA VAL A 381 10.16 -8.76 4.13
C VAL A 381 8.94 -7.91 4.49
N ILE A 382 8.44 -7.19 3.48
CA ILE A 382 7.15 -6.51 3.56
C ILE A 382 6.07 -7.58 3.81
N ILE A 383 5.41 -7.54 4.97
CA ILE A 383 4.27 -8.43 5.26
C ILE A 383 3.15 -8.07 4.29
N THR A 384 2.90 -8.96 3.34
CA THR A 384 1.93 -8.71 2.27
C THR A 384 0.51 -9.15 2.63
N LEU A 385 0.30 -9.75 3.80
CA LEU A 385 -1.03 -10.14 4.27
C LEU A 385 -1.15 -9.93 5.78
N PHE A 386 -2.13 -9.13 6.20
CA PHE A 386 -2.34 -8.81 7.61
C PHE A 386 -3.80 -8.41 7.90
N LYS A 387 -4.27 -8.64 9.14
CA LYS A 387 -5.61 -8.17 9.58
C LYS A 387 -5.64 -6.65 9.68
N ILE A 388 -6.81 -6.06 9.47
CA ILE A 388 -7.07 -4.63 9.70
C ILE A 388 -8.31 -4.47 10.58
N VAL A 389 -8.37 -3.36 11.31
CA VAL A 389 -9.51 -2.98 12.14
C VAL A 389 -10.45 -2.11 11.30
N PRO A 390 -11.63 -2.63 10.91
CA PRO A 390 -12.65 -1.82 10.23
C PRO A 390 -13.35 -0.87 11.20
N THR A 391 -14.11 0.08 10.67
CA THR A 391 -14.89 1.04 11.46
C THR A 391 -16.39 0.83 11.27
N THR A 392 -17.18 0.92 12.34
CA THR A 392 -18.64 0.81 12.28
C THR A 392 -19.32 2.19 12.26
N GLN A 393 -20.36 2.33 11.45
CA GLN A 393 -21.18 3.53 11.38
C GLN A 393 -22.59 3.24 11.92
N GLN A 394 -23.06 4.08 12.84
CA GLN A 394 -24.35 3.93 13.53
C GLN A 394 -25.42 4.87 12.93
N TYR A 395 -25.57 4.86 11.61
CA TYR A 395 -26.60 5.67 10.96
C TYR A 395 -27.99 5.16 11.31
N ASP A 396 -28.94 6.09 11.38
CA ASP A 396 -30.28 5.83 11.90
C ASP A 396 -31.08 4.80 11.08
N TRP A 397 -30.74 4.61 9.81
CA TRP A 397 -31.37 3.65 8.90
C TRP A 397 -30.90 2.20 9.10
N GLY A 398 -29.83 1.98 9.87
CA GLY A 398 -29.25 0.66 10.09
C GLY A 398 -30.15 -0.26 10.91
N LYS A 399 -29.98 -1.58 10.74
CA LYS A 399 -30.60 -2.57 11.63
C LYS A 399 -30.09 -2.40 13.06
N VAL A 400 -30.95 -2.69 14.03
CA VAL A 400 -30.69 -2.43 15.45
C VAL A 400 -30.07 -3.65 16.13
N GLY A 401 -29.02 -3.42 16.91
CA GLY A 401 -28.42 -4.44 17.78
C GLY A 401 -27.96 -5.69 17.03
N SER A 402 -28.24 -6.86 17.63
CA SER A 402 -27.88 -8.17 17.09
C SER A 402 -28.55 -8.52 15.76
N LYS A 403 -29.60 -7.80 15.34
CA LYS A 403 -30.22 -7.98 14.01
C LYS A 403 -29.36 -7.46 12.87
N SER A 404 -28.40 -6.59 13.17
CA SER A 404 -27.46 -6.08 12.18
C SER A 404 -26.32 -7.05 11.94
N ILE A 405 -26.05 -7.39 10.68
CA ILE A 405 -24.83 -8.13 10.33
C ILE A 405 -23.57 -7.31 10.66
N VAL A 406 -23.60 -5.97 10.51
CA VAL A 406 -22.48 -5.09 10.89
C VAL A 406 -22.11 -5.24 12.36
N ALA A 407 -23.09 -5.15 13.29
CA ALA A 407 -22.88 -5.40 14.71
C ALA A 407 -22.30 -6.80 14.99
N GLN A 408 -22.85 -7.84 14.34
CA GLN A 408 -22.37 -9.21 14.50
C GLN A 408 -20.92 -9.39 14.03
N LEU A 409 -20.57 -8.81 12.88
CA LEU A 409 -19.20 -8.87 12.34
C LEU A 409 -18.23 -8.13 13.26
N ALA A 410 -18.58 -6.91 13.67
CA ALA A 410 -17.73 -6.11 14.56
C ALA A 410 -17.47 -6.80 15.92
N ALA A 411 -18.47 -7.47 16.50
CA ALA A 411 -18.30 -8.21 17.76
C ALA A 411 -17.65 -9.59 17.61
N SER A 412 -17.61 -10.16 16.41
CA SER A 412 -16.97 -11.46 16.16
C SER A 412 -15.48 -11.32 15.80
N SER A 413 -15.03 -10.11 15.50
CA SER A 413 -13.66 -9.87 15.02
C SER A 413 -12.62 -9.99 16.13
N ASP A 414 -11.54 -10.74 15.87
CA ASP A 414 -10.46 -10.96 16.85
C ASP A 414 -9.63 -9.70 17.11
N VAL A 415 -9.64 -8.73 16.18
CA VAL A 415 -8.83 -7.51 16.30
C VAL A 415 -9.49 -6.42 17.13
N ASN A 416 -10.71 -6.66 17.62
CA ASN A 416 -11.42 -5.76 18.52
C ASN A 416 -12.23 -6.53 19.58
N PRO A 417 -11.57 -7.30 20.46
CA PRO A 417 -12.24 -8.21 21.40
C PRO A 417 -13.10 -7.49 22.45
N ASP A 418 -12.86 -6.19 22.68
CA ASP A 418 -13.60 -5.37 23.63
C ASP A 418 -14.87 -4.76 23.03
N PHE A 419 -15.12 -4.93 21.72
CA PHE A 419 -16.32 -4.41 21.09
C PHE A 419 -17.57 -5.15 21.55
N ALA A 420 -18.40 -4.47 22.31
CA ALA A 420 -19.75 -4.90 22.64
C ALA A 420 -20.77 -3.99 21.94
N PHE A 421 -21.66 -4.58 21.12
CA PHE A 421 -22.74 -3.81 20.53
C PHE A 421 -23.88 -3.59 21.53
N ASP A 422 -24.44 -2.38 21.49
CA ASP A 422 -25.67 -2.00 22.18
C ASP A 422 -26.91 -2.48 21.40
N GLU A 423 -27.76 -3.30 22.03
CA GLU A 423 -29.00 -3.85 21.45
C GLU A 423 -30.06 -2.78 21.10
N SER A 424 -29.88 -1.53 21.53
CA SER A 424 -30.79 -0.42 21.23
C SER A 424 -30.31 0.48 20.08
N LYS A 425 -29.04 0.34 19.64
CA LYS A 425 -28.44 1.21 18.64
C LYS A 425 -28.46 0.61 17.24
N PRO A 426 -28.60 1.43 16.18
CA PRO A 426 -28.46 0.97 14.82
C PRO A 426 -26.98 0.77 14.46
N TYR A 427 -26.70 -0.26 13.66
CA TYR A 427 -25.39 -0.51 13.04
C TYR A 427 -25.62 -0.64 11.54
N ALA A 428 -25.18 0.37 10.80
CA ALA A 428 -25.59 0.60 9.43
C ALA A 428 -24.53 0.14 8.43
N GLU A 429 -23.29 0.56 8.63
CA GLU A 429 -22.18 0.27 7.72
C GLU A 429 -20.94 -0.23 8.47
N LEU A 430 -20.23 -1.20 7.91
CA LEU A 430 -18.87 -1.57 8.28
C LEU A 430 -17.92 -1.11 7.17
N TRP A 431 -17.00 -0.19 7.46
CA TRP A 431 -16.11 0.41 6.45
C TRP A 431 -14.73 -0.24 6.49
N MET A 432 -14.25 -0.59 5.30
CA MET A 432 -12.96 -1.25 5.07
C MET A 432 -12.23 -0.51 3.96
N GLY A 433 -11.14 0.17 4.30
CA GLY A 433 -10.34 0.91 3.34
C GLY A 433 -9.64 2.12 3.92
N THR A 434 -9.33 3.05 3.03
CA THR A 434 -8.46 4.21 3.30
C THR A 434 -9.22 5.53 3.27
N HIS A 435 -10.55 5.49 3.36
CA HIS A 435 -11.37 6.69 3.28
C HIS A 435 -11.09 7.62 4.47
N PRO A 436 -10.83 8.93 4.24
CA PRO A 436 -10.35 9.83 5.30
C PRO A 436 -11.37 10.07 6.42
N THR A 437 -12.67 9.99 6.14
CA THR A 437 -13.73 10.21 7.14
C THR A 437 -13.94 9.01 8.08
N SER A 438 -13.48 7.82 7.69
CA SER A 438 -13.64 6.58 8.45
C SER A 438 -12.57 5.57 8.02
N PRO A 439 -11.29 5.82 8.35
CA PRO A 439 -10.18 4.98 7.91
C PRO A 439 -10.18 3.65 8.66
N SER A 440 -9.80 2.57 7.99
CA SER A 440 -9.38 1.35 8.68
C SER A 440 -8.00 1.52 9.30
N HIS A 441 -7.70 0.75 10.34
CA HIS A 441 -6.45 0.83 11.09
C HIS A 441 -5.71 -0.50 11.09
N LEU A 442 -4.40 -0.45 11.31
CA LEU A 442 -3.67 -1.64 11.73
C LEU A 442 -4.09 -2.02 13.16
N PRO A 443 -4.13 -3.32 13.51
CA PRO A 443 -4.34 -3.76 14.88
C PRO A 443 -3.35 -3.13 15.86
N SER A 444 -3.73 -3.07 17.14
CA SER A 444 -2.82 -2.71 18.23
C SER A 444 -1.56 -3.60 18.17
N PRO A 445 -0.36 -3.05 18.39
CA PRO A 445 -0.06 -1.73 18.95
C PRO A 445 0.14 -0.59 17.94
N SER A 446 0.24 -0.86 16.64
CA SER A 446 0.48 0.19 15.65
C SER A 446 -0.63 1.24 15.65
N SER A 447 -1.89 0.79 15.56
CA SER A 447 -3.10 1.63 15.48
C SER A 447 -3.07 2.72 14.39
N SER A 448 -2.06 2.70 13.50
CA SER A 448 -1.95 3.65 12.38
C SER A 448 -3.03 3.39 11.34
N THR A 449 -3.40 4.43 10.60
CA THR A 449 -4.36 4.25 9.50
C THR A 449 -3.76 3.36 8.42
N LEU A 450 -4.60 2.55 7.78
CA LEU A 450 -4.19 1.73 6.65
C LEU A 450 -3.55 2.58 5.55
N SER A 451 -4.07 3.79 5.30
CA SER A 451 -3.50 4.71 4.32
C SER A 451 -2.07 5.12 4.64
N ALA A 452 -1.74 5.41 5.90
CA ALA A 452 -0.39 5.78 6.29
C ALA A 452 0.58 4.61 6.11
N HIS A 453 0.14 3.40 6.44
CA HIS A 453 0.94 2.18 6.24
C HIS A 453 1.17 1.87 4.76
N LEU A 454 0.15 2.01 3.92
CA LEU A 454 0.29 1.78 2.47
C LEU A 454 1.15 2.84 1.80
N LYS A 455 1.10 4.09 2.28
CA LYS A 455 1.99 5.17 1.81
C LYS A 455 3.46 4.87 2.09
N SER A 456 3.78 4.29 3.24
CA SER A 456 5.16 3.90 3.57
C SER A 456 5.61 2.61 2.88
N HIS A 457 4.68 1.81 2.32
CA HIS A 457 4.96 0.54 1.65
C HIS A 457 4.27 0.47 0.29
N PRO A 458 4.66 1.32 -0.69
CA PRO A 458 3.95 1.45 -1.97
C PRO A 458 3.90 0.16 -2.80
N SER A 459 4.82 -0.79 -2.57
CA SER A 459 4.78 -2.12 -3.19
C SER A 459 3.53 -2.93 -2.82
N LEU A 460 2.90 -2.66 -1.66
CA LEU A 460 1.64 -3.30 -1.27
C LEU A 460 0.47 -2.90 -2.17
N ILE A 461 0.50 -1.70 -2.75
CA ILE A 461 -0.49 -1.23 -3.74
C ILE A 461 -0.11 -1.72 -5.14
N GLY A 462 1.19 -1.81 -5.45
CA GLY A 462 1.67 -2.22 -6.76
C GLY A 462 1.70 -1.06 -7.77
N ASN A 463 2.71 -1.10 -8.64
CA ASN A 463 3.06 0.03 -9.52
C ASN A 463 1.94 0.38 -10.51
N PHE A 464 1.30 -0.63 -11.13
CA PHE A 464 0.25 -0.39 -12.13
C PHE A 464 -0.95 0.35 -11.54
N VAL A 465 -1.37 -0.01 -10.32
CA VAL A 465 -2.46 0.66 -9.62
C VAL A 465 -2.06 2.09 -9.25
N ALA A 466 -0.84 2.29 -8.75
CA ALA A 466 -0.33 3.62 -8.42
C ALA A 466 -0.17 4.56 -9.63
N GLU A 467 0.08 4.01 -10.82
CA GLU A 467 0.11 4.76 -12.08
C GLU A 467 -1.28 5.15 -12.57
N LYS A 468 -2.23 4.20 -12.55
CA LYS A 468 -3.61 4.41 -13.02
C LYS A 468 -4.42 5.30 -12.09
N PHE A 469 -4.19 5.20 -10.78
CA PHE A 469 -4.89 5.95 -9.74
C PHE A 469 -3.88 6.78 -8.93
N PRO A 470 -3.64 8.06 -9.30
CA PRO A 470 -2.60 8.87 -8.67
C PRO A 470 -2.70 8.99 -7.14
N ASN A 471 -3.91 9.05 -6.60
CA ASN A 471 -4.15 9.12 -5.14
C ASN A 471 -3.66 7.86 -4.39
N ALA A 472 -3.43 6.74 -5.10
CA ALA A 472 -2.88 5.53 -4.52
C ALA A 472 -1.40 5.66 -4.14
N LYS A 473 -0.65 6.60 -4.73
CA LYS A 473 0.70 6.95 -4.28
C LYS A 473 0.73 7.51 -2.86
N GLU A 474 -0.38 8.11 -2.42
CA GLU A 474 -0.57 8.62 -1.06
C GLU A 474 -1.15 7.55 -0.11
N GLY A 475 -1.15 6.28 -0.52
CA GLY A 475 -1.67 5.16 0.26
C GLY A 475 -3.19 5.01 0.20
N ASN A 476 -3.89 5.72 -0.69
CA ASN A 476 -5.34 5.61 -0.82
C ASN A 476 -5.74 4.55 -1.84
N LEU A 477 -6.51 3.55 -1.42
CA LEU A 477 -7.13 2.62 -2.36
C LEU A 477 -8.07 3.39 -3.31
N PRO A 478 -8.27 2.94 -4.56
CA PRO A 478 -9.22 3.59 -5.49
C PRO A 478 -10.69 3.29 -5.16
N PHE A 479 -10.93 2.36 -4.24
CA PHE A 479 -12.25 1.94 -3.80
C PHE A 479 -12.41 1.99 -2.28
N LEU A 480 -13.67 1.97 -1.84
CA LEU A 480 -14.10 1.72 -0.46
C LEU A 480 -14.96 0.46 -0.46
N PHE A 481 -14.67 -0.43 0.49
CA PHE A 481 -15.38 -1.69 0.65
C PHE A 481 -16.21 -1.67 1.92
N LYS A 482 -17.45 -2.15 1.85
CA LYS A 482 -18.39 -2.06 2.96
C LYS A 482 -19.28 -3.29 3.11
N VAL A 483 -19.78 -3.46 4.32
CA VAL A 483 -20.97 -4.26 4.61
C VAL A 483 -22.07 -3.31 5.07
N LEU A 484 -23.26 -3.39 4.47
CA LEU A 484 -24.42 -2.58 4.84
C LEU A 484 -25.50 -3.47 5.47
N SER A 485 -26.16 -2.98 6.51
CA SER A 485 -27.28 -3.65 7.17
C SER A 485 -28.49 -2.73 7.26
N ILE A 486 -29.43 -2.88 6.33
CA ILE A 486 -30.44 -1.87 6.00
C ILE A 486 -31.80 -2.25 6.59
N GLU A 487 -32.32 -1.38 7.46
CA GLU A 487 -33.67 -1.48 8.05
C GLU A 487 -34.65 -0.48 7.41
N LYS A 488 -34.20 0.78 7.28
CA LYS A 488 -34.94 1.85 6.60
C LYS A 488 -34.36 2.12 5.22
N ALA A 489 -35.22 2.52 4.28
CA ALA A 489 -34.78 2.90 2.96
C ALA A 489 -33.81 4.09 3.01
N LEU A 490 -32.76 4.03 2.20
CA LEU A 490 -31.83 5.12 1.99
C LEU A 490 -32.45 6.17 1.06
N SER A 491 -31.82 7.35 1.01
CA SER A 491 -32.26 8.39 0.07
C SER A 491 -32.17 7.91 -1.37
N ILE A 492 -33.16 8.28 -2.19
CA ILE A 492 -33.03 8.13 -3.64
C ILE A 492 -31.93 9.05 -4.11
N GLN A 493 -30.93 8.47 -4.74
CA GLN A 493 -29.69 9.14 -5.09
C GLN A 493 -29.24 8.83 -6.51
N THR A 494 -28.41 9.70 -7.03
CA THR A 494 -27.59 9.47 -8.21
C THR A 494 -26.21 10.07 -8.00
N HIS A 495 -25.24 9.58 -8.75
CA HIS A 495 -23.85 10.03 -8.68
C HIS A 495 -23.44 10.68 -10.00
N PRO A 496 -22.77 11.85 -9.97
CA PRO A 496 -22.26 12.48 -11.17
C PRO A 496 -21.18 11.61 -11.83
N ASP A 497 -21.03 11.73 -13.15
CA ASP A 497 -19.84 11.23 -13.84
C ASP A 497 -18.61 12.05 -13.45
N LYS A 498 -17.41 11.56 -13.81
CA LYS A 498 -16.15 12.17 -13.35
C LYS A 498 -16.04 13.65 -13.74
N ARG A 499 -16.38 13.98 -14.99
CA ARG A 499 -16.33 15.35 -15.52
C ARG A 499 -17.31 16.28 -14.82
N THR A 500 -18.51 15.78 -14.52
CA THR A 500 -19.55 16.53 -13.81
C THR A 500 -19.16 16.71 -12.36
N ALA A 501 -18.58 15.70 -11.71
CA ALA A 501 -18.06 15.78 -10.35
C ALA A 501 -16.97 16.86 -10.22
N GLU A 502 -16.00 16.90 -11.13
CA GLU A 502 -14.97 17.95 -11.20
C GLU A 502 -15.59 19.35 -11.28
N THR A 503 -16.58 19.51 -12.16
CA THR A 503 -17.27 20.80 -12.36
C THR A 503 -18.05 21.22 -11.11
N LEU A 504 -18.81 20.30 -10.54
CA LEU A 504 -19.65 20.55 -9.37
C LEU A 504 -18.84 20.79 -8.11
N HIS A 505 -17.73 20.06 -7.92
CA HIS A 505 -16.80 20.30 -6.82
C HIS A 505 -16.15 21.68 -6.91
N ALA A 506 -15.70 22.09 -8.10
CA ALA A 506 -15.12 23.41 -8.31
C ALA A 506 -16.12 24.56 -8.06
N GLN A 507 -17.40 24.36 -8.41
CA GLN A 507 -18.43 25.39 -8.27
C GLN A 507 -19.07 25.43 -6.87
N LEU A 508 -19.28 24.26 -6.25
CA LEU A 508 -20.05 24.06 -5.04
C LEU A 508 -19.36 23.07 -4.08
N PRO A 509 -18.11 23.34 -3.64
CA PRO A 509 -17.30 22.39 -2.85
C PRO A 509 -17.89 22.06 -1.47
N HIS A 510 -18.81 22.88 -0.97
CA HIS A 510 -19.54 22.60 0.28
C HIS A 510 -20.65 21.56 0.11
N ILE A 511 -21.15 21.34 -1.11
CA ILE A 511 -22.18 20.35 -1.44
C ILE A 511 -21.52 19.09 -2.00
N TYR A 512 -20.61 19.24 -2.97
CA TYR A 512 -19.87 18.17 -3.63
C TYR A 512 -18.46 18.09 -3.06
N LYS A 513 -18.13 17.00 -2.37
CA LYS A 513 -17.00 16.94 -1.43
C LYS A 513 -15.66 16.65 -2.09
N ASP A 514 -15.70 16.07 -3.27
CA ASP A 514 -14.55 15.65 -4.05
C ASP A 514 -14.85 15.78 -5.54
N ASP A 515 -13.82 15.66 -6.37
CA ASP A 515 -13.92 15.74 -7.83
C ASP A 515 -14.20 14.38 -8.49
N ASN A 516 -14.58 13.35 -7.72
CA ASN A 516 -14.62 11.99 -8.20
C ASN A 516 -16.03 11.50 -8.48
N HIS A 517 -16.15 10.56 -9.43
CA HIS A 517 -17.38 9.80 -9.61
C HIS A 517 -17.53 8.71 -8.55
N LYS A 518 -18.74 8.12 -8.47
CA LYS A 518 -19.06 7.12 -7.46
C LYS A 518 -19.87 5.95 -8.06
N PRO A 519 -19.28 5.14 -8.95
CA PRO A 519 -19.89 3.86 -9.33
C PRO A 519 -19.95 2.92 -8.13
N GLU A 520 -21.03 2.15 -8.01
CA GLU A 520 -21.31 1.27 -6.87
C GLU A 520 -21.74 -0.14 -7.32
N LEU A 521 -21.29 -1.16 -6.59
CA LEU A 521 -21.69 -2.56 -6.73
C LEU A 521 -22.31 -3.02 -5.41
N ALA A 522 -23.51 -3.58 -5.47
CA ALA A 522 -24.18 -4.20 -4.32
C ALA A 522 -24.37 -5.70 -4.57
N ILE A 523 -23.90 -6.53 -3.63
CA ILE A 523 -24.07 -7.99 -3.65
C ILE A 523 -24.90 -8.41 -2.43
N ALA A 524 -26.01 -9.10 -2.65
CA ALA A 524 -26.92 -9.50 -1.58
C ALA A 524 -26.31 -10.56 -0.65
N LEU A 525 -26.35 -10.31 0.66
CA LEU A 525 -26.05 -11.31 1.71
C LEU A 525 -27.32 -11.96 2.25
N THR A 526 -28.40 -11.18 2.34
CA THR A 526 -29.76 -11.63 2.63
C THR A 526 -30.70 -11.15 1.52
N PRO A 527 -31.97 -11.59 1.43
CA PRO A 527 -32.92 -11.02 0.48
C PRO A 527 -32.91 -9.49 0.56
N PHE A 528 -32.48 -8.87 -0.53
CA PHE A 528 -32.20 -7.45 -0.61
C PHE A 528 -33.15 -6.78 -1.59
N ARG A 529 -33.68 -5.62 -1.21
CA ARG A 529 -34.62 -4.85 -2.03
C ARG A 529 -34.06 -3.48 -2.34
N ALA A 530 -34.19 -3.07 -3.59
CA ALA A 530 -33.73 -1.77 -4.06
C ALA A 530 -34.67 -1.17 -5.13
N LEU A 531 -34.67 0.15 -5.19
CA LEU A 531 -35.09 0.91 -6.37
C LEU A 531 -33.86 1.16 -7.24
N CYS A 532 -33.94 0.90 -8.54
CA CYS A 532 -32.79 1.03 -9.44
C CYS A 532 -33.19 1.33 -10.89
N GLY A 533 -32.76 2.48 -11.41
CA GLY A 533 -32.98 2.89 -12.80
C GLY A 533 -34.45 3.12 -13.13
N PHE A 534 -34.70 3.78 -14.27
CA PHE A 534 -36.06 4.01 -14.73
C PHE A 534 -36.70 2.74 -15.30
N GLN A 535 -37.96 2.51 -14.94
CA GLN A 535 -38.76 1.44 -15.54
C GLN A 535 -38.95 1.66 -17.05
N PRO A 536 -39.35 0.61 -17.80
CA PRO A 536 -39.83 0.78 -19.17
C PRO A 536 -40.96 1.82 -19.24
N LEU A 537 -40.96 2.65 -20.29
CA LEU A 537 -41.94 3.74 -20.45
C LEU A 537 -43.39 3.26 -20.37
N SER A 538 -43.67 2.06 -20.89
CA SER A 538 -44.99 1.42 -20.84
C SER A 538 -45.45 1.09 -19.41
N ALA A 539 -44.52 0.71 -18.53
CA ALA A 539 -44.82 0.47 -17.11
C ALA A 539 -45.12 1.79 -16.38
N ILE A 540 -44.32 2.82 -16.62
CA ILE A 540 -44.55 4.17 -16.07
C ILE A 540 -45.89 4.72 -16.57
N ALA A 541 -46.20 4.56 -17.86
CA ALA A 541 -47.48 4.97 -18.46
C ALA A 541 -48.67 4.24 -17.83
N LYS A 542 -48.53 2.93 -17.59
CA LYS A 542 -49.54 2.15 -16.87
C LYS A 542 -49.77 2.70 -15.46
N HIS A 543 -48.71 3.00 -14.71
CA HIS A 543 -48.83 3.58 -13.38
C HIS A 543 -49.50 4.96 -13.41
N LEU A 544 -49.13 5.84 -14.34
CA LEU A 544 -49.79 7.13 -14.53
C LEU A 544 -51.29 6.97 -14.81
N PHE A 545 -51.68 5.93 -15.56
CA PHE A 545 -53.08 5.66 -15.89
C PHE A 545 -53.89 5.11 -14.70
N ILE A 546 -53.33 4.17 -13.91
CA ILE A 546 -54.07 3.47 -12.85
C ILE A 546 -53.95 4.13 -11.46
N THR A 547 -53.07 5.12 -11.31
CA THR A 547 -52.79 5.80 -10.03
C THR A 547 -53.12 7.29 -10.15
N PRO A 548 -54.38 7.70 -9.89
CA PRO A 548 -54.82 9.10 -10.00
C PRO A 548 -53.98 10.08 -9.19
N GLU A 549 -53.52 9.67 -8.02
CA GLU A 549 -52.72 10.47 -7.09
C GLU A 549 -51.34 10.79 -7.68
N LEU A 550 -50.73 9.84 -8.42
CA LEU A 550 -49.50 10.07 -9.17
C LEU A 550 -49.74 11.02 -10.35
N SER A 551 -50.80 10.77 -11.14
CA SER A 551 -51.14 11.63 -12.28
C SER A 551 -51.46 13.06 -11.87
N ALA A 552 -51.97 13.28 -10.67
CA ALA A 552 -52.30 14.61 -10.15
C ALA A 552 -51.06 15.46 -9.81
N LEU A 553 -49.87 14.84 -9.67
CA LEU A 553 -48.62 15.56 -9.41
C LEU A 553 -47.94 16.09 -10.68
N VAL A 554 -48.40 15.66 -11.84
CA VAL A 554 -47.78 16.00 -13.12
C VAL A 554 -48.76 16.85 -13.95
N PRO A 555 -48.33 17.98 -14.54
CA PRO A 555 -49.16 18.76 -15.44
C PRO A 555 -49.73 17.91 -16.58
N LYS A 556 -51.02 18.08 -16.86
CA LYS A 556 -51.75 17.29 -17.86
C LYS A 556 -51.07 17.26 -19.22
N THR A 557 -50.50 18.38 -19.67
CA THR A 557 -49.76 18.47 -20.95
C THR A 557 -48.53 17.58 -21.00
N ILE A 558 -47.79 17.45 -19.88
CA ILE A 558 -46.61 16.59 -19.76
C ILE A 558 -47.06 15.12 -19.75
N THR A 559 -48.11 14.80 -18.99
CA THR A 559 -48.68 13.45 -18.93
C THR A 559 -49.17 12.99 -20.30
N GLU A 560 -49.93 13.81 -21.02
CA GLU A 560 -50.44 13.48 -22.37
C GLU A 560 -49.30 13.28 -23.38
N ASN A 561 -48.28 14.14 -23.34
CA ASN A 561 -47.09 13.99 -24.18
C ASN A 561 -46.35 12.67 -23.89
N PHE A 562 -46.09 12.38 -22.60
CA PHE A 562 -45.44 11.13 -22.20
C PHE A 562 -46.24 9.89 -22.62
N LEU A 563 -47.56 9.89 -22.42
CA LEU A 563 -48.42 8.77 -22.83
C LEU A 563 -48.40 8.55 -24.35
N SER A 564 -48.37 9.64 -25.15
CA SER A 564 -48.28 9.54 -26.61
C SER A 564 -46.96 8.90 -27.07
N ILE A 565 -45.85 9.23 -26.41
CA ILE A 565 -44.50 8.75 -26.76
C ILE A 565 -44.26 7.32 -26.24
N SER A 566 -44.75 7.00 -25.03
CA SER A 566 -44.62 5.67 -24.41
C SER A 566 -45.32 4.55 -25.20
N SER A 567 -46.25 4.91 -26.09
CA SER A 567 -46.93 3.98 -27.00
C SER A 567 -46.13 3.69 -28.29
N GLY A 568 -45.03 4.41 -28.52
CA GLY A 568 -44.12 4.22 -29.66
C GLY A 568 -43.16 3.03 -29.48
N SER A 569 -42.50 2.61 -30.57
CA SER A 569 -41.64 1.43 -30.57
C SER A 569 -40.18 1.68 -30.16
N ASP A 570 -39.72 2.94 -30.14
CA ASP A 570 -38.33 3.29 -29.82
C ASP A 570 -38.21 4.05 -28.48
N SER A 571 -37.99 3.29 -27.41
CA SER A 571 -37.78 3.81 -26.06
C SER A 571 -36.41 4.47 -25.85
N SER A 572 -35.52 4.40 -26.85
CA SER A 572 -34.19 5.01 -26.82
C SER A 572 -34.09 6.33 -27.59
N SER A 573 -35.20 6.76 -28.22
CA SER A 573 -35.26 8.00 -28.98
C SER A 573 -35.00 9.24 -28.12
N PRO A 574 -34.40 10.32 -28.69
CA PRO A 574 -34.23 11.60 -27.99
C PRO A 574 -35.55 12.16 -27.44
N GLU A 575 -36.67 11.94 -28.14
CA GLU A 575 -38.00 12.36 -27.74
C GLU A 575 -38.50 11.58 -26.51
N ALA A 576 -38.29 10.26 -26.48
CA ALA A 576 -38.59 9.42 -25.31
C ALA A 576 -37.79 9.86 -24.08
N LYS A 577 -36.49 10.12 -24.26
CA LYS A 577 -35.61 10.64 -23.21
C LYS A 577 -36.11 11.99 -22.69
N ALA A 578 -36.46 12.92 -23.59
CA ALA A 578 -36.97 14.24 -23.22
C ALA A 578 -38.30 14.14 -22.46
N ALA A 579 -39.22 13.30 -22.92
CA ALA A 579 -40.51 13.11 -22.26
C ALA A 579 -40.38 12.53 -20.84
N LEU A 580 -39.51 11.54 -20.65
CA LEU A 580 -39.22 10.98 -19.32
C LEU A 580 -38.56 12.02 -18.42
N LYS A 581 -37.65 12.83 -18.97
CA LYS A 581 -37.04 13.95 -18.26
C LYS A 581 -38.06 14.98 -17.81
N ASP A 582 -38.97 15.40 -18.69
CA ASP A 582 -40.03 16.36 -18.37
C ASP A 582 -40.98 15.80 -17.30
N LEU A 583 -41.37 14.54 -17.43
CA LEU A 583 -42.21 13.83 -16.44
C LEU A 583 -41.53 13.81 -15.06
N PHE A 584 -40.27 13.36 -15.00
CA PHE A 584 -39.54 13.27 -13.74
C PHE A 584 -39.26 14.64 -13.15
N SER A 585 -38.93 15.63 -13.98
CA SER A 585 -38.74 17.02 -13.55
C SER A 585 -40.01 17.59 -12.94
N ALA A 586 -41.17 17.36 -13.56
CA ALA A 586 -42.46 17.79 -13.03
C ALA A 586 -42.75 17.14 -11.67
N LEU A 587 -42.49 15.84 -11.53
CA LEU A 587 -42.67 15.13 -10.26
C LEU A 587 -41.74 15.68 -9.17
N MET A 588 -40.45 15.88 -9.46
CA MET A 588 -39.47 16.38 -8.49
C MET A 588 -39.70 17.84 -8.08
N THR A 589 -40.41 18.62 -8.91
CA THR A 589 -40.74 20.02 -8.63
C THR A 589 -42.19 20.23 -8.18
N ALA A 590 -42.94 19.15 -7.98
CA ALA A 590 -44.31 19.20 -7.48
C ALA A 590 -44.37 19.89 -6.11
N GLU A 591 -45.42 20.69 -5.89
CA GLU A 591 -45.58 21.47 -4.68
C GLU A 591 -45.81 20.56 -3.46
N GLN A 592 -45.10 20.83 -2.36
CA GLN A 592 -45.01 19.92 -1.22
C GLN A 592 -46.37 19.68 -0.53
N THR A 593 -47.27 20.66 -0.47
CA THR A 593 -48.62 20.46 0.10
C THR A 593 -49.48 19.57 -0.79
N LEU A 594 -49.37 19.71 -2.12
CA LEU A 594 -50.01 18.81 -3.07
C LEU A 594 -49.46 17.38 -2.94
N VAL A 595 -48.14 17.22 -2.88
CA VAL A 595 -47.49 15.90 -2.70
C VAL A 595 -48.02 15.20 -1.46
N ARG A 596 -48.07 15.92 -0.33
CA ARG A 596 -48.58 15.36 0.93
C ARG A 596 -50.05 14.95 0.83
N GLY A 597 -50.90 15.80 0.26
CA GLY A 597 -52.32 15.50 0.08
C GLY A 597 -52.56 14.27 -0.81
N GLN A 598 -51.80 14.15 -1.91
CA GLN A 598 -51.90 12.99 -2.80
C GLN A 598 -51.35 11.72 -2.17
N LEU A 599 -50.27 11.81 -1.40
CA LEU A 599 -49.71 10.65 -0.71
C LEU A 599 -50.63 10.16 0.41
N ASP A 600 -51.26 11.06 1.17
CA ASP A 600 -52.25 10.69 2.19
C ASP A 600 -53.45 9.95 1.56
N ALA A 601 -53.94 10.42 0.41
CA ALA A 601 -54.99 9.75 -0.35
C ALA A 601 -54.57 8.37 -0.87
N LEU A 602 -53.36 8.26 -1.42
CA LEU A 602 -52.80 7.01 -1.92
C LEU A 602 -52.63 5.97 -0.81
N VAL A 603 -52.07 6.39 0.33
CA VAL A 603 -51.91 5.53 1.52
C VAL A 603 -53.27 5.09 2.04
N HIS A 604 -54.27 5.99 2.07
CA HIS A 604 -55.63 5.62 2.45
C HIS A 604 -56.20 4.52 1.53
N ARG A 605 -55.98 4.64 0.22
CA ARG A 605 -56.42 3.65 -0.78
C ARG A 605 -55.74 2.28 -0.60
N TYR A 606 -54.49 2.24 -0.16
CA TYR A 606 -53.72 0.99 0.01
C TYR A 606 -53.82 0.34 1.39
N ARG A 607 -54.44 0.99 2.39
CA ARG A 607 -54.50 0.47 3.78
C ARG A 607 -55.30 -0.81 3.97
N SER A 608 -56.17 -1.19 3.04
CA SER A 608 -56.98 -2.41 3.16
C SER A 608 -57.45 -2.89 1.78
N PRO A 609 -57.14 -4.14 1.36
CA PRO A 609 -56.56 -5.25 2.13
C PRO A 609 -55.05 -5.10 2.45
N THR A 610 -54.50 -6.00 3.28
CA THR A 610 -53.05 -6.08 3.53
C THR A 610 -52.30 -6.35 2.22
N PRO A 611 -51.33 -5.51 1.83
CA PRO A 611 -50.56 -5.73 0.61
C PRO A 611 -49.75 -7.02 0.62
N GLU A 612 -49.58 -7.61 -0.55
CA GLU A 612 -48.65 -8.73 -0.75
C GLU A 612 -47.19 -8.26 -0.56
N ASP A 613 -46.36 -9.10 0.03
CA ASP A 613 -44.94 -8.78 0.23
C ASP A 613 -44.23 -8.58 -1.12
N GLY A 614 -43.51 -7.47 -1.27
CA GLY A 614 -42.84 -7.10 -2.53
C GLY A 614 -43.75 -6.44 -3.57
N SER A 615 -45.03 -6.23 -3.26
CA SER A 615 -45.94 -5.42 -4.10
C SER A 615 -45.60 -3.93 -4.04
N ILE A 616 -46.11 -3.16 -5.01
CA ILE A 616 -45.93 -1.70 -5.03
C ILE A 616 -46.72 -1.04 -3.88
N GLU A 617 -47.84 -1.62 -3.48
CA GLU A 617 -48.65 -1.18 -2.36
C GLU A 617 -47.88 -1.34 -1.04
N GLU A 618 -47.21 -2.49 -0.83
CA GLU A 618 -46.33 -2.72 0.32
C GLU A 618 -45.21 -1.69 0.36
N LEU A 619 -44.53 -1.50 -0.78
CA LEU A 619 -43.43 -0.54 -0.88
C LEU A 619 -43.90 0.88 -0.56
N VAL A 620 -45.02 1.34 -1.12
CA VAL A 620 -45.55 2.69 -0.86
C VAL A 620 -45.88 2.89 0.61
N LEU A 621 -46.56 1.92 1.25
CA LEU A 621 -46.87 2.00 2.67
C LEU A 621 -45.61 2.00 3.53
N ARG A 622 -44.62 1.15 3.19
CA ARG A 622 -43.33 1.09 3.87
C ARG A 622 -42.57 2.41 3.77
N LEU A 623 -42.34 2.90 2.55
CA LEU A 623 -41.60 4.15 2.33
C LEU A 623 -42.29 5.34 2.99
N ASN A 624 -43.62 5.45 2.92
CA ASN A 624 -44.35 6.51 3.61
C ASN A 624 -44.30 6.38 5.14
N SER A 625 -44.27 5.16 5.69
CA SER A 625 -44.10 4.99 7.14
C SER A 625 -42.73 5.49 7.63
N GLN A 626 -41.70 5.40 6.78
CA GLN A 626 -40.34 5.83 7.08
C GLN A 626 -40.12 7.32 6.76
N PHE A 627 -40.75 7.82 5.69
CA PHE A 627 -40.65 9.19 5.19
C PHE A 627 -42.04 9.77 4.86
N PRO A 628 -42.85 10.12 5.88
CA PRO A 628 -44.21 10.60 5.66
C PRO A 628 -44.25 11.89 4.82
N GLY A 629 -45.03 11.87 3.73
CA GLY A 629 -45.19 13.05 2.87
C GLY A 629 -44.03 13.33 1.90
N ASP A 630 -43.02 12.46 1.80
CA ASP A 630 -41.87 12.65 0.92
C ASP A 630 -42.20 12.29 -0.54
N ILE A 631 -41.74 13.09 -1.50
CA ILE A 631 -41.97 12.84 -2.94
C ILE A 631 -41.34 11.52 -3.41
N GLY A 632 -40.27 11.07 -2.74
CA GLY A 632 -39.55 9.86 -3.07
C GLY A 632 -40.41 8.61 -2.98
N VAL A 633 -41.53 8.64 -2.25
CA VAL A 633 -42.49 7.52 -2.21
C VAL A 633 -43.10 7.29 -3.60
N PHE A 634 -43.34 8.35 -4.37
CA PHE A 634 -43.87 8.23 -5.74
C PHE A 634 -42.84 7.69 -6.74
N CYS A 635 -41.55 7.68 -6.41
CA CYS A 635 -40.55 7.03 -7.25
C CYS A 635 -40.71 5.51 -7.31
N ALA A 636 -41.50 4.89 -6.42
CA ALA A 636 -41.91 3.49 -6.51
C ALA A 636 -42.62 3.15 -7.84
N PHE A 637 -43.26 4.14 -8.47
CA PHE A 637 -43.96 3.99 -9.75
C PHE A 637 -43.09 4.31 -10.97
N ILE A 638 -41.90 4.87 -10.75
CA ILE A 638 -41.03 5.41 -11.80
C ILE A 638 -39.74 4.58 -11.93
N LEU A 639 -39.25 4.03 -10.83
CA LEU A 639 -38.00 3.26 -10.76
C LEU A 639 -38.27 1.77 -10.62
N ASN A 640 -37.38 0.92 -11.13
CA ASN A 640 -37.56 -0.53 -10.97
C ASN A 640 -37.43 -0.91 -9.49
N TYR A 641 -38.44 -1.57 -8.92
CA TYR A 641 -38.36 -2.20 -7.60
C TYR A 641 -37.96 -3.65 -7.75
N ILE A 642 -36.77 -3.99 -7.25
CA ILE A 642 -36.15 -5.29 -7.45
C ILE A 642 -35.90 -5.99 -6.12
N THR A 643 -36.01 -7.32 -6.15
CA THR A 643 -35.51 -8.18 -5.08
C THR A 643 -34.32 -8.99 -5.61
N LEU A 644 -33.22 -8.96 -4.87
CA LEU A 644 -32.03 -9.78 -5.10
C LEU A 644 -31.96 -10.86 -4.03
N LEU A 645 -31.73 -12.10 -4.45
CA LEU A 645 -31.43 -13.23 -3.57
C LEU A 645 -29.95 -13.22 -3.18
N PRO A 646 -29.54 -13.86 -2.07
CA PRO A 646 -28.14 -13.94 -1.69
C PRO A 646 -27.22 -14.40 -2.83
N GLY A 647 -26.15 -13.64 -3.09
CA GLY A 647 -25.23 -13.84 -4.21
C GLY A 647 -25.65 -13.18 -5.53
N GLU A 648 -26.87 -12.66 -5.66
CA GLU A 648 -27.21 -11.79 -6.79
C GLU A 648 -26.67 -10.37 -6.55
N ALA A 649 -26.32 -9.68 -7.63
CA ALA A 649 -25.68 -8.37 -7.56
C ALA A 649 -26.22 -7.38 -8.59
N ILE A 650 -26.14 -6.09 -8.26
CA ILE A 650 -26.43 -4.98 -9.16
C ILE A 650 -25.28 -3.99 -9.20
N PHE A 651 -25.15 -3.32 -10.35
CA PHE A 651 -24.20 -2.24 -10.58
C PHE A 651 -24.93 -0.94 -10.90
N LEU A 652 -24.47 0.14 -10.26
CA LEU A 652 -25.04 1.47 -10.34
C LEU A 652 -23.99 2.43 -10.90
N GLY A 653 -24.16 2.79 -12.17
CA GLY A 653 -23.31 3.75 -12.86
C GLY A 653 -23.69 5.20 -12.56
N ALA A 654 -22.87 6.13 -13.06
CA ALA A 654 -23.18 7.55 -12.99
C ALA A 654 -24.51 7.90 -13.69
N GLY A 655 -25.28 8.80 -13.09
CA GLY A 655 -26.57 9.26 -13.62
C GLY A 655 -27.72 8.26 -13.51
N GLU A 656 -27.53 7.11 -12.86
CA GLU A 656 -28.60 6.15 -12.58
C GLU A 656 -29.25 6.43 -11.21
N PRO A 657 -30.57 6.67 -11.13
CA PRO A 657 -31.25 6.92 -9.87
C PRO A 657 -31.54 5.61 -9.14
N HIS A 658 -31.23 5.54 -7.85
CA HIS A 658 -31.40 4.32 -7.07
C HIS A 658 -31.58 4.59 -5.57
N ALA A 659 -32.12 3.62 -4.84
CA ALA A 659 -32.20 3.62 -3.37
C ALA A 659 -32.21 2.19 -2.85
N TYR A 660 -31.44 1.91 -1.81
CA TYR A 660 -31.54 0.63 -1.10
C TYR A 660 -32.68 0.69 -0.09
N VAL A 661 -33.54 -0.33 -0.08
CA VAL A 661 -34.80 -0.32 0.70
C VAL A 661 -34.66 -1.19 1.96
N SER A 662 -34.11 -2.40 1.83
CA SER A 662 -33.94 -3.32 2.95
C SER A 662 -33.01 -4.48 2.61
N GLY A 663 -32.41 -5.10 3.63
CA GLY A 663 -31.57 -6.29 3.49
C GLY A 663 -30.13 -6.03 3.93
N ASP A 664 -29.28 -7.04 3.82
CA ASP A 664 -27.85 -6.93 4.09
C ASP A 664 -27.08 -7.17 2.80
N ILE A 665 -26.07 -6.35 2.56
CA ILE A 665 -25.27 -6.41 1.32
C ILE A 665 -23.79 -6.22 1.60
N ILE A 666 -22.99 -6.76 0.71
CA ILE A 666 -21.66 -6.22 0.43
C ILE A 666 -21.83 -5.05 -0.54
N GLU A 667 -21.16 -3.94 -0.25
CA GLU A 667 -21.03 -2.82 -1.17
C GLU A 667 -19.57 -2.55 -1.49
N CYS A 668 -19.25 -2.32 -2.76
CA CYS A 668 -17.98 -1.74 -3.16
C CYS A 668 -18.23 -0.52 -4.05
N MET A 669 -17.50 0.55 -3.82
CA MET A 669 -17.69 1.83 -4.50
C MET A 669 -16.35 2.50 -4.77
N ALA A 670 -16.28 3.38 -5.78
CA ALA A 670 -15.14 4.29 -5.90
C ALA A 670 -15.11 5.25 -4.71
N ASN A 671 -13.91 5.75 -4.37
CA ASN A 671 -13.76 6.71 -3.28
C ASN A 671 -14.30 8.10 -3.67
N SER A 672 -15.55 8.37 -3.28
CA SER A 672 -16.26 9.63 -3.47
C SER A 672 -17.45 9.73 -2.50
N ASP A 673 -17.71 10.94 -2.01
CA ASP A 673 -18.85 11.29 -1.15
C ASP A 673 -19.94 12.08 -1.92
N ASN A 674 -19.83 12.17 -3.25
CA ASN A 674 -20.77 12.92 -4.09
C ASN A 674 -22.12 12.20 -4.22
N VAL A 675 -23.18 12.82 -3.69
CA VAL A 675 -24.54 12.26 -3.71
C VAL A 675 -25.55 13.35 -4.05
N ILE A 676 -26.26 13.19 -5.17
CA ILE A 676 -27.39 14.05 -5.57
C ILE A 676 -28.69 13.33 -5.22
N ARG A 677 -29.53 13.95 -4.38
CA ARG A 677 -30.73 13.29 -3.82
C ARG A 677 -32.02 13.73 -4.51
N ALA A 678 -32.92 12.78 -4.73
CA ALA A 678 -34.25 12.97 -5.31
C ALA A 678 -35.38 12.93 -4.26
N GLY A 679 -35.23 12.14 -3.21
CA GLY A 679 -36.26 11.97 -2.17
C GLY A 679 -35.85 10.94 -1.12
N LEU A 680 -36.79 10.57 -0.25
CA LEU A 680 -36.59 9.73 0.93
C LEU A 680 -35.49 10.31 1.84
N THR A 681 -35.53 11.62 2.04
CA THR A 681 -34.46 12.31 2.77
C THR A 681 -34.89 13.65 3.33
N PRO A 682 -34.46 14.00 4.56
CA PRO A 682 -34.57 15.37 5.07
C PRO A 682 -33.45 16.28 4.57
N LYS A 683 -32.44 15.74 3.86
CA LYS A 683 -31.25 16.48 3.40
C LYS A 683 -31.56 17.28 2.13
N LEU A 684 -30.61 18.17 1.75
CA LEU A 684 -30.69 18.97 0.53
C LEU A 684 -30.95 18.10 -0.71
N ARG A 685 -31.89 18.56 -1.55
CA ARG A 685 -32.18 18.03 -2.88
C ARG A 685 -31.81 19.08 -3.93
N ASP A 686 -30.68 18.87 -4.60
CA ASP A 686 -30.23 19.72 -5.70
C ASP A 686 -30.96 19.32 -6.99
N ILE A 687 -32.23 19.70 -7.08
CA ILE A 687 -33.14 19.29 -8.17
C ILE A 687 -32.61 19.69 -9.56
N PRO A 688 -32.05 20.91 -9.77
CA PRO A 688 -31.50 21.27 -11.08
C PRO A 688 -30.40 20.32 -11.55
N ASN A 689 -29.42 20.01 -10.69
CA ASN A 689 -28.34 19.09 -11.04
C ASN A 689 -28.81 17.64 -11.12
N LEU A 690 -29.79 17.23 -10.31
CA LEU A 690 -30.47 15.95 -10.43
C LEU A 690 -31.08 15.78 -11.82
N VAL A 691 -31.96 16.69 -12.23
CA VAL A 691 -32.66 16.60 -13.52
C VAL A 691 -31.70 16.73 -14.70
N ALA A 692 -30.60 17.46 -14.55
CA ALA A 692 -29.59 17.57 -15.59
C ALA A 692 -28.72 16.31 -15.73
N GLY A 693 -28.35 15.67 -14.61
CA GLY A 693 -27.33 14.61 -14.56
C GLY A 693 -27.83 13.19 -14.82
N LEU A 694 -29.14 12.94 -14.82
CA LEU A 694 -29.69 11.59 -15.02
C LEU A 694 -29.57 11.12 -16.48
N THR A 695 -29.32 9.83 -16.66
CA THR A 695 -29.18 9.22 -18.00
C THR A 695 -30.51 9.15 -18.75
N TYR A 696 -31.62 9.00 -18.00
CA TYR A 696 -32.99 8.80 -18.49
C TYR A 696 -33.10 7.63 -19.49
N VAL A 697 -32.42 6.52 -19.19
CA VAL A 697 -32.52 5.30 -19.98
C VAL A 697 -33.60 4.40 -19.37
N PRO A 698 -34.79 4.29 -19.98
CA PRO A 698 -35.83 3.37 -19.50
C PRO A 698 -35.48 1.94 -19.87
N ALA A 699 -35.41 1.05 -18.88
CA ALA A 699 -35.06 -0.35 -19.12
C ALA A 699 -35.63 -1.29 -18.05
N GLU A 700 -35.72 -2.56 -18.41
CA GLU A 700 -36.01 -3.62 -17.46
C GLU A 700 -34.91 -3.70 -16.39
N ALA A 701 -35.31 -4.07 -15.17
CA ALA A 701 -34.43 -4.29 -14.02
C ALA A 701 -33.16 -5.12 -14.32
N ALA A 702 -33.28 -6.10 -15.23
CA ALA A 702 -32.18 -6.99 -15.62
C ALA A 702 -30.95 -6.24 -16.17
N ARG A 703 -31.11 -5.02 -16.70
CA ARG A 703 -30.01 -4.17 -17.19
C ARG A 703 -28.96 -3.89 -16.13
N HIS A 704 -29.38 -3.76 -14.86
CA HIS A 704 -28.49 -3.40 -13.76
C HIS A 704 -27.88 -4.63 -13.08
N ARG A 705 -28.36 -5.84 -13.39
CA ARG A 705 -27.85 -7.08 -12.79
C ARG A 705 -26.44 -7.35 -13.31
N VAL A 706 -25.53 -7.64 -12.39
CA VAL A 706 -24.19 -8.12 -12.72
C VAL A 706 -24.29 -9.62 -12.98
N GLN A 707 -23.69 -10.08 -14.08
CA GLN A 707 -23.59 -11.51 -14.35
C GLN A 707 -22.29 -12.04 -13.72
N PRO A 708 -22.38 -12.80 -12.62
CA PRO A 708 -21.20 -13.36 -12.01
C PRO A 708 -20.52 -14.39 -12.93
N SER A 709 -19.20 -14.51 -12.80
CA SER A 709 -18.39 -15.50 -13.53
C SER A 709 -17.47 -16.27 -12.58
N ALA A 710 -16.85 -17.35 -13.03
CA ALA A 710 -15.92 -18.12 -12.20
C ALA A 710 -14.59 -17.37 -11.97
N PHE A 711 -13.98 -17.57 -10.79
CA PHE A 711 -12.68 -16.97 -10.45
C PHE A 711 -11.66 -18.01 -9.94
N PRO A 712 -10.41 -18.00 -10.43
CA PRO A 712 -9.98 -17.38 -11.69
C PRO A 712 -10.80 -17.91 -12.88
N PRO A 713 -10.78 -17.25 -14.06
CA PRO A 713 -11.57 -17.69 -15.22
C PRO A 713 -11.28 -19.13 -15.68
N SER A 714 -10.09 -19.65 -15.37
CA SER A 714 -9.66 -21.02 -15.64
C SER A 714 -9.97 -22.01 -14.51
N ALA A 715 -10.66 -21.58 -13.45
CA ALA A 715 -10.97 -22.42 -12.31
C ALA A 715 -11.90 -23.57 -12.69
N THR A 716 -11.55 -24.76 -12.20
CA THR A 716 -12.45 -25.92 -12.22
C THR A 716 -13.33 -25.99 -10.97
N SER A 717 -13.01 -25.19 -9.94
CA SER A 717 -13.75 -25.05 -8.68
C SER A 717 -14.89 -24.06 -8.84
N SER A 718 -16.05 -24.36 -8.25
CA SER A 718 -17.19 -23.44 -8.16
C SER A 718 -17.21 -22.64 -6.85
N ALA A 719 -16.12 -22.65 -6.08
CA ALA A 719 -16.08 -22.00 -4.77
C ALA A 719 -15.99 -20.47 -4.86
N SER A 720 -15.44 -19.93 -5.96
CA SER A 720 -15.14 -18.51 -6.12
C SER A 720 -15.88 -17.91 -7.30
N THR A 721 -16.61 -16.83 -7.04
CA THR A 721 -17.50 -16.15 -7.98
C THR A 721 -17.08 -14.69 -8.10
N LEU A 722 -16.70 -14.27 -9.31
CA LEU A 722 -16.30 -12.91 -9.67
C LEU A 722 -17.52 -12.06 -10.04
N TYR A 723 -17.59 -10.87 -9.42
CA TYR A 723 -18.49 -9.77 -9.76
C TYR A 723 -17.64 -8.63 -10.30
N ASP A 724 -17.68 -8.42 -11.61
CA ASP A 724 -16.80 -7.50 -12.33
C ASP A 724 -17.62 -6.42 -13.04
N PRO A 725 -17.89 -5.27 -12.38
CA PRO A 725 -18.58 -4.16 -13.02
C PRO A 725 -17.68 -3.49 -14.09
N PRO A 726 -18.25 -2.81 -15.10
CA PRO A 726 -17.50 -2.23 -16.21
C PRO A 726 -16.80 -0.90 -15.83
N ILE A 727 -15.98 -0.93 -14.79
CA ILE A 727 -15.23 0.20 -14.24
C ILE A 727 -13.83 -0.24 -13.81
N PRO A 728 -12.84 0.66 -13.81
CA PRO A 728 -11.48 0.30 -13.47
C PRO A 728 -11.19 0.22 -11.96
N GLU A 729 -12.02 0.81 -11.09
CA GLU A 729 -11.67 1.02 -9.68
C GLU A 729 -11.68 -0.24 -8.82
N PHE A 730 -12.53 -1.22 -9.13
CA PHE A 730 -12.64 -2.44 -8.33
C PHE A 730 -13.39 -3.58 -9.03
N SER A 731 -13.13 -4.79 -8.56
CA SER A 731 -13.94 -5.99 -8.74
C SER A 731 -14.07 -6.71 -7.40
N VAL A 732 -15.05 -7.61 -7.24
CA VAL A 732 -15.26 -8.37 -5.99
C VAL A 732 -15.35 -9.86 -6.29
N VAL A 733 -14.67 -10.69 -5.49
CA VAL A 733 -14.83 -12.15 -5.50
C VAL A 733 -15.56 -12.59 -4.24
N GLY A 734 -16.71 -13.25 -4.40
CA GLY A 734 -17.35 -14.00 -3.32
C GLY A 734 -16.80 -15.42 -3.28
N VAL A 735 -16.37 -15.87 -2.11
CA VAL A 735 -15.76 -17.19 -1.91
C VAL A 735 -16.57 -17.98 -0.90
N LYS A 736 -16.88 -19.24 -1.23
CA LYS A 736 -17.55 -20.20 -0.36
C LYS A 736 -16.79 -21.52 -0.36
N VAL A 737 -16.00 -21.74 0.69
CA VAL A 737 -15.20 -22.95 0.87
C VAL A 737 -15.96 -23.94 1.73
N GLN A 738 -16.29 -25.10 1.16
CA GLN A 738 -16.88 -26.22 1.91
C GLN A 738 -15.80 -26.95 2.72
N SER A 739 -16.21 -27.64 3.79
CA SER A 739 -15.31 -28.35 4.69
C SER A 739 -14.33 -29.26 3.95
N GLN A 740 -13.03 -29.15 4.31
CA GLN A 740 -11.91 -29.92 3.75
C GLN A 740 -11.53 -29.62 2.28
N LEU A 741 -12.16 -28.63 1.64
CA LEU A 741 -11.73 -28.17 0.32
C LEU A 741 -10.76 -26.98 0.46
N LYS A 742 -9.87 -26.87 -0.52
CA LYS A 742 -8.93 -25.74 -0.65
C LYS A 742 -9.32 -24.92 -1.86
N GLU A 743 -9.28 -23.61 -1.72
CA GLU A 743 -9.55 -22.67 -2.80
C GLU A 743 -8.35 -21.74 -2.98
N SER A 744 -7.79 -21.67 -4.18
CA SER A 744 -6.55 -20.92 -4.44
C SER A 744 -6.79 -19.78 -5.39
N HIS A 745 -6.35 -18.59 -5.02
CA HIS A 745 -6.39 -17.41 -5.86
C HIS A 745 -4.96 -17.05 -6.34
N PRO A 746 -4.78 -16.75 -7.62
CA PRO A 746 -3.47 -16.32 -8.12
C PRO A 746 -3.08 -14.97 -7.50
N PRO A 747 -1.78 -14.63 -7.54
CA PRO A 747 -1.32 -13.26 -7.33
C PRO A 747 -2.08 -12.28 -8.22
N LEU A 748 -2.55 -11.17 -7.65
CA LEU A 748 -3.21 -10.08 -8.37
C LEU A 748 -2.28 -8.88 -8.47
N LYS A 749 -2.36 -8.11 -9.56
CA LYS A 749 -1.47 -6.95 -9.79
C LYS A 749 -1.79 -5.71 -8.95
N GLY A 750 -2.70 -5.84 -7.99
CA GLY A 750 -3.08 -4.77 -7.08
C GLY A 750 -3.57 -5.30 -5.74
N PRO A 751 -3.87 -4.40 -4.79
CA PRO A 751 -4.20 -4.75 -3.43
C PRO A 751 -5.62 -5.33 -3.35
N SER A 752 -5.91 -6.00 -2.24
CA SER A 752 -7.24 -6.48 -1.91
C SER A 752 -7.60 -6.24 -0.46
N LEU A 753 -8.90 -6.12 -0.20
CA LEU A 753 -9.51 -6.17 1.12
C LEU A 753 -10.48 -7.33 1.18
N THR A 754 -10.40 -8.12 2.24
CA THR A 754 -11.26 -9.28 2.42
C THR A 754 -12.00 -9.19 3.74
N VAL A 755 -13.30 -9.50 3.73
CA VAL A 755 -14.12 -9.67 4.94
C VAL A 755 -14.66 -11.09 5.00
N VAL A 756 -14.54 -11.72 6.17
CA VAL A 756 -15.16 -13.02 6.43
C VAL A 756 -16.55 -12.79 7.00
N THR A 757 -17.58 -13.23 6.28
CA THR A 757 -18.98 -13.04 6.70
C THR A 757 -19.52 -14.24 7.49
N GLU A 758 -19.00 -15.44 7.24
CA GLU A 758 -19.40 -16.67 7.91
C GLU A 758 -18.22 -17.64 8.09
N GLY A 759 -18.34 -18.52 9.09
CA GLY A 759 -17.40 -19.60 9.32
C GLY A 759 -16.05 -19.16 9.85
N LYS A 760 -15.08 -20.07 9.73
CA LYS A 760 -13.68 -19.86 10.14
C LYS A 760 -12.75 -20.76 9.31
N GLY A 761 -11.50 -20.37 9.22
CA GLY A 761 -10.50 -21.09 8.46
C GLY A 761 -9.12 -20.44 8.57
N VAL A 762 -8.30 -20.76 7.58
CA VAL A 762 -6.93 -20.31 7.44
C VAL A 762 -6.75 -19.78 6.03
N VAL A 763 -6.14 -18.61 5.91
CA VAL A 763 -5.55 -18.17 4.65
C VAL A 763 -4.04 -18.39 4.73
N SER A 764 -3.47 -18.95 3.67
CA SER A 764 -2.04 -19.21 3.55
C SER A 764 -1.47 -18.51 2.31
N TRP A 765 -0.24 -18.04 2.40
CA TRP A 765 0.48 -17.39 1.30
C TRP A 765 1.94 -17.85 1.29
N ASN A 766 2.76 -17.32 0.37
CA ASN A 766 4.17 -17.74 0.21
C ASN A 766 4.33 -19.25 0.07
N LYS A 767 3.49 -19.86 -0.79
CA LYS A 767 3.43 -21.32 -1.02
C LYS A 767 3.13 -22.14 0.25
N GLY A 768 2.37 -21.56 1.17
CA GLY A 768 1.93 -22.21 2.41
C GLY A 768 2.93 -22.09 3.56
N GLN A 769 4.00 -21.32 3.41
CA GLN A 769 4.96 -21.06 4.49
C GLN A 769 4.37 -20.17 5.58
N ASP A 770 3.53 -19.21 5.17
CA ASP A 770 2.88 -18.28 6.07
C ASP A 770 1.38 -18.52 6.11
N THR A 771 0.79 -18.32 7.29
CA THR A 771 -0.64 -18.57 7.53
C THR A 771 -1.24 -17.53 8.46
N LEU A 772 -2.53 -17.26 8.29
CA LEU A 772 -3.32 -16.39 9.15
C LEU A 772 -4.66 -17.06 9.44
N GLN A 773 -4.99 -17.17 10.73
CA GLN A 773 -6.32 -17.61 11.18
C GLN A 773 -7.34 -16.52 10.89
N ILE A 774 -8.46 -16.92 10.29
CA ILE A 774 -9.53 -16.02 9.90
C ILE A 774 -10.88 -16.58 10.37
N GLY A 775 -11.73 -15.72 10.91
CA GLY A 775 -13.08 -16.05 11.35
C GLY A 775 -14.07 -14.96 11.00
N LYS A 776 -15.37 -15.25 11.13
CA LYS A 776 -16.46 -14.27 10.95
C LYS A 776 -16.10 -12.93 11.61
N GLY A 777 -16.22 -11.85 10.86
CA GLY A 777 -15.93 -10.50 11.33
C GLY A 777 -14.49 -10.04 11.07
N ASP A 778 -13.56 -10.95 10.84
CA ASP A 778 -12.19 -10.57 10.47
C ASP A 778 -12.17 -9.89 9.10
N VAL A 779 -11.39 -8.80 9.05
CA VAL A 779 -11.03 -8.11 7.83
C VAL A 779 -9.52 -8.17 7.67
N PHE A 780 -9.04 -8.48 6.48
CA PHE A 780 -7.60 -8.50 6.20
C PHE A 780 -7.28 -7.91 4.83
N PHE A 781 -6.09 -7.32 4.78
CA PHE A 781 -5.48 -6.76 3.59
C PHE A 781 -4.61 -7.82 2.92
N VAL A 782 -4.59 -7.82 1.58
CA VAL A 782 -3.68 -8.61 0.75
C VAL A 782 -2.99 -7.67 -0.22
N GLY A 783 -1.67 -7.60 -0.16
CA GLY A 783 -0.85 -6.78 -1.03
C GLY A 783 -0.82 -7.27 -2.47
N ALA A 784 -0.42 -6.39 -3.37
CA ALA A 784 -0.16 -6.73 -4.76
C ALA A 784 0.86 -7.88 -4.86
N GLU A 785 0.64 -8.72 -5.87
CA GLU A 785 1.42 -9.92 -6.21
C GLU A 785 1.46 -11.01 -5.12
N THR A 786 0.53 -10.98 -4.17
CA THR A 786 0.37 -12.04 -3.17
C THR A 786 -0.68 -13.06 -3.60
N GLY A 787 -0.22 -14.26 -3.95
CA GLY A 787 -1.06 -15.44 -4.16
C GLY A 787 -1.47 -16.07 -2.83
N ILE A 788 -2.73 -16.51 -2.74
CA ILE A 788 -3.33 -16.97 -1.48
C ILE A 788 -4.12 -18.27 -1.67
N GLN A 789 -4.19 -19.06 -0.60
CA GLN A 789 -5.01 -20.26 -0.54
C GLN A 789 -5.83 -20.27 0.75
N TYR A 790 -7.14 -20.47 0.60
CA TYR A 790 -8.09 -20.62 1.68
C TYR A 790 -8.37 -22.09 1.99
N GLU A 791 -8.47 -22.40 3.27
CA GLU A 791 -8.92 -23.69 3.79
C GLU A 791 -9.78 -23.44 5.03
N GLY A 792 -10.94 -24.08 5.14
CA GLY A 792 -11.83 -23.81 6.27
C GLY A 792 -13.09 -24.65 6.30
N GLN A 793 -13.91 -24.40 7.32
CA GLN A 793 -15.21 -25.03 7.50
C GLN A 793 -16.31 -23.98 7.34
N ASP A 794 -17.14 -24.17 6.32
CA ASP A 794 -18.27 -23.28 6.00
C ASP A 794 -17.84 -21.80 5.90
N LEU A 795 -16.64 -21.59 5.34
CA LEU A 795 -16.01 -20.29 5.23
C LEU A 795 -16.63 -19.51 4.07
N VAL A 796 -17.25 -18.38 4.38
CA VAL A 796 -17.79 -17.43 3.39
C VAL A 796 -17.09 -16.10 3.57
N LEU A 797 -16.49 -15.59 2.50
CA LEU A 797 -15.79 -14.31 2.49
C LEU A 797 -15.98 -13.57 1.17
N TYR A 798 -15.75 -12.26 1.20
CA TYR A 798 -15.77 -11.42 0.02
C TYR A 798 -14.48 -10.62 -0.06
N ARG A 799 -13.80 -10.71 -1.21
CA ARG A 799 -12.51 -10.06 -1.52
C ARG A 799 -12.74 -8.97 -2.58
N ALA A 800 -12.70 -7.71 -2.19
CA ALA A 800 -12.62 -6.58 -3.11
C ALA A 800 -11.17 -6.34 -3.53
N PHE A 801 -10.91 -6.10 -4.80
CA PHE A 801 -9.57 -5.87 -5.34
C PHE A 801 -9.62 -4.92 -6.53
N VAL A 802 -8.44 -4.43 -6.94
CA VAL A 802 -8.27 -3.61 -8.14
C VAL A 802 -7.08 -4.13 -8.94
N GLU A 803 -7.21 -4.15 -10.26
CA GLU A 803 -6.10 -4.38 -11.19
C GLU A 803 -6.10 -3.27 -12.26
N ALA A 804 -4.92 -2.85 -12.68
CA ALA A 804 -4.74 -1.70 -13.57
C ALA A 804 -4.51 -2.11 -15.02
#